data_AF-A0A814Z616-F1
#
_entry.id   AF-A0A814Z616-F1
#
_cell.length_a   1.000
_cell.length_b   1.000
_cell.length_c   1.000
_cell.angle_alpha   90.00
_cell.angle_beta   90.00
_cell.angle_gamma   90.00
#
_symmetry.space_group_name_H-M   'P 1'
#
loop_
_entity.id
_entity.type
_entity.pdbx_description
1 polymer ?
#
loop_
_entity_poly.entity_id
_entity_poly.type
_entity_poly.pdbx_seq_one_letter_code
_entity_poly.pdbx_strand_id
1 'polypeptide(L)'
;MPKFMSHRFSYNRRRHDSNRIRLSGGAGAHAPHINLTYVDNDVHIELKKVIQSGEKRTLILKAEQFFEISQKNDEIKLAGRNIANYHGSDSTTQPAKEVGLFKFISRSDFESTTCEHMYEWEVPNSKLRVSVRNRRSDGKRPINTDFVVEIRVFGTNGLPTDEGIMMAWHNFEGTFVKHHKERQDRIQQMRRNGVLNPLARLNANATSSSTSAATTTATVSVSSTTTGNLPTWTIQEEFVNKETYSCVICIDTYVKGAIVNGLPNCSHYFHSSCIRTWLVGSDQCPTCNFDDATKLNVHLVPHSHDDVGFVKTLDEYYYGSRTDLQHVRVQYILDSIVLALDENPHRRFIYIEMAFFYRWWLQQTDEIRNKVKDFVNSGRLEFSSGGWCMNDEGTTHYNSIIDQHSLGLEFLNDQFGECGRPKIGWQIDPFGHSREQASLLAQMGFDGLFFGRADYQDLQKRNSTKSMEMIWKASANLDRQSWLFTGILPRRYSTPATFSFDFIAPDDPIIDDVNLPDYNVPERVQTFIQTAQNESMEYATNHIIMTFGGDFQYQNALANYKNLDKLIKYVNDQQMNGSNVNVFYSTPSCYLYALNKVNRSWITKTDDFFPHAHHPHRFWTGYFTSRPALKRFERYSNNILQVIRQLNTFSNSQLRNQIFSLSEAMAIAQHHDAVSGTEKQHVANDYAQRLSIGIDAALNVINTAYPKLLKKDNQSSTVEIQQFLCQITNISECLTIENAKQFTVILWNPISHPVVGYLRVPVTRSYTVRDSSGPIRSELIPISNSTKTIPGRMSNATNQLIFKYNLPALGFNTYFFEVNEEEEEEKLEITKNEICILQNQGYSGNNSQFDFQASGAYIFRPYCCLENVLKVNLFQTAIIIFNEWISQEINLYDEGEDIEIEWTVGPIAIDDNIGKEIILRYDTDIKSQSKYYTDANGREVLQRIRNYRPTYNYTITEPVSGNYYPVNSRIWINETNRQFTILTDRSEGGASLFDGSIELMIHRRLLYDDNLGVGEALNESAFGQGLVVRGKHFLNIDSPQTSALYHRIHSQELFMSPLVIFALINSSYMNYSNLYRQTWSALSDILPSNIHLLTLDQLNEKQYLIRLEHYFELNEDEKYSYPTKINLQSIFKSIGTIDKILELTLDANLELTLDANLELSQMNRLHWLTDNDELLLQTNNSTKQHSLVDTNIILNPMQIRTFRITIV
;
A
#
# COMPACT_ATOMS: atom_id res chain seq x y z
N MET A 1 26.56 -30.72 -24.24
CA MET A 1 27.58 -30.96 -25.30
C MET A 1 27.98 -29.60 -25.94
N PRO A 2 29.18 -29.46 -26.56
CA PRO A 2 30.09 -28.37 -26.11
C PRO A 2 30.92 -27.61 -27.19
N LYS A 3 31.81 -26.69 -26.71
CA LYS A 3 33.01 -26.05 -27.33
C LYS A 3 32.76 -24.70 -28.04
N PHE A 4 33.72 -23.75 -28.13
CA PHE A 4 35.20 -23.75 -28.03
C PHE A 4 35.73 -22.68 -27.02
N MET A 5 36.82 -22.84 -26.23
CA MET A 5 38.28 -22.86 -26.54
C MET A 5 38.82 -21.55 -27.18
N SER A 6 40.02 -21.02 -26.92
CA SER A 6 41.11 -21.24 -25.92
C SER A 6 42.17 -20.10 -26.06
N HIS A 7 42.99 -19.73 -25.07
CA HIS A 7 44.38 -20.25 -24.90
C HIS A 7 45.13 -19.73 -23.66
N ARG A 8 46.21 -20.43 -23.28
CA ARG A 8 47.17 -20.14 -22.18
C ARG A 8 48.53 -19.68 -22.73
N PHE A 9 49.32 -18.94 -21.93
CA PHE A 9 50.76 -19.19 -21.62
C PHE A 9 51.04 -18.44 -20.26
N SER A 10 51.62 -19.01 -19.18
CA SER A 10 52.99 -19.53 -18.92
C SER A 10 54.08 -18.43 -19.00
N TYR A 11 55.08 -18.26 -18.08
CA TYR A 11 55.46 -18.91 -16.81
C TYR A 11 56.56 -18.04 -16.10
N ASN A 12 57.00 -18.39 -14.86
CA ASN A 12 58.20 -17.89 -14.12
C ASN A 12 58.19 -16.44 -13.52
N ARG A 13 58.96 -16.09 -12.47
CA ARG A 13 59.45 -16.78 -11.22
C ARG A 13 60.27 -15.78 -10.37
N ARG A 14 60.40 -16.02 -9.05
CA ARG A 14 61.41 -15.46 -8.08
C ARG A 14 61.23 -13.98 -7.63
N ARG A 15 61.75 -13.52 -6.47
CA ARG A 15 62.01 -14.08 -5.11
C ARG A 15 62.70 -12.96 -4.27
N HIS A 16 62.52 -12.94 -2.94
CA HIS A 16 63.35 -12.20 -1.94
C HIS A 16 63.31 -10.65 -1.99
N ASP A 17 63.53 -9.88 -0.91
CA ASP A 17 63.57 -10.20 0.52
C ASP A 17 63.29 -8.97 1.42
N SER A 18 62.99 -9.26 2.69
CA SER A 18 63.06 -8.44 3.92
C SER A 18 63.63 -6.99 3.88
N ASN A 19 62.99 -6.07 4.62
CA ASN A 19 63.47 -5.79 6.00
C ASN A 19 62.51 -5.01 6.92
N ARG A 20 62.70 -5.21 8.23
CA ARG A 20 61.98 -4.54 9.34
C ARG A 20 62.64 -3.21 9.71
N ILE A 21 61.84 -2.25 10.20
CA ILE A 21 62.19 -1.46 11.40
C ILE A 21 60.94 -1.35 12.30
N ARG A 22 61.09 -1.71 13.58
CA ARG A 22 60.21 -1.30 14.69
C ARG A 22 60.83 -0.05 15.32
N LEU A 23 60.02 0.92 15.76
CA LEU A 23 60.26 1.59 17.04
C LEU A 23 58.93 2.01 17.67
N SER A 24 58.95 2.15 19.00
CA SER A 24 57.81 2.31 19.90
C SER A 24 57.87 3.64 20.64
N GLY A 25 56.72 4.19 21.03
CA GLY A 25 56.65 5.27 22.00
C GLY A 25 55.25 5.86 22.10
N GLY A 26 54.67 5.90 23.30
CA GLY A 26 53.41 6.57 23.58
C GLY A 26 53.57 7.60 24.69
N ALA A 27 52.79 8.67 24.64
CA ALA A 27 52.42 9.53 25.77
C ALA A 27 51.29 10.45 25.31
N GLY A 28 50.29 10.70 26.17
CA GLY A 28 49.24 11.69 25.89
C GLY A 28 49.65 13.08 26.36
N ALA A 29 49.18 14.12 25.66
CA ALA A 29 49.15 15.51 26.14
C ALA A 29 48.05 16.29 25.40
N HIS A 30 47.35 17.18 26.10
CA HIS A 30 46.42 18.12 25.46
C HIS A 30 47.20 19.16 24.64
N ALA A 31 46.75 19.44 23.40
CA ALA A 31 47.27 20.56 22.61
C ALA A 31 46.71 21.90 23.13
N PRO A 32 47.53 22.96 23.28
CA PRO A 32 47.09 24.25 23.79
C PRO A 32 46.33 25.06 22.73
N HIS A 33 45.33 25.82 23.18
CA HIS A 33 44.63 26.79 22.32
C HIS A 33 45.44 28.09 22.22
N ILE A 34 45.89 28.45 21.00
CA ILE A 34 46.53 29.74 20.71
C ILE A 34 45.54 30.63 19.94
N ASN A 35 45.10 31.72 20.57
CA ASN A 35 44.31 32.77 19.92
C ASN A 35 45.23 33.87 19.40
N LEU A 36 45.23 34.09 18.08
CA LEU A 36 45.82 35.28 17.47
C LEU A 36 44.74 36.35 17.31
N THR A 37 44.97 37.54 17.86
CA THR A 37 44.10 38.70 17.70
C THR A 37 44.81 39.76 16.88
N TYR A 38 44.29 39.98 15.66
CA TYR A 38 44.75 40.92 14.63
C TYR A 38 46.07 40.55 13.92
N VAL A 39 46.00 40.52 12.57
CA VAL A 39 47.14 40.40 11.66
C VAL A 39 46.89 41.37 10.51
N ASP A 40 47.87 42.21 10.17
CA ASP A 40 47.82 43.06 8.99
C ASP A 40 48.25 42.28 7.72
N ASN A 41 47.37 42.31 6.72
CA ASN A 41 47.65 42.30 5.28
C ASN A 41 48.28 41.09 4.56
N ASP A 42 48.44 39.90 5.15
CA ASP A 42 48.70 38.69 4.33
C ASP A 42 48.16 37.36 4.91
N VAL A 43 46.81 37.26 4.94
CA VAL A 43 46.05 36.14 5.52
C VAL A 43 46.42 34.78 4.90
N HIS A 44 46.80 34.74 3.62
CA HIS A 44 47.09 33.51 2.89
C HIS A 44 48.38 32.81 3.36
N ILE A 45 49.37 33.58 3.81
CA ILE A 45 50.65 33.07 4.31
C ILE A 45 50.52 32.49 5.72
N GLU A 46 49.70 33.10 6.58
CA GLU A 46 49.39 32.52 7.91
C GLU A 46 48.57 31.23 7.78
N LEU A 47 47.56 31.19 6.89
CA LEU A 47 46.77 29.98 6.62
C LEU A 47 47.66 28.77 6.24
N LYS A 48 48.68 28.99 5.39
CA LYS A 48 49.67 27.95 5.06
C LYS A 48 50.48 27.47 6.27
N LYS A 49 50.92 28.36 7.17
CA LYS A 49 51.66 27.98 8.38
C LYS A 49 50.79 27.20 9.37
N VAL A 50 49.51 27.57 9.54
CA VAL A 50 48.58 26.87 10.43
C VAL A 50 48.40 25.42 9.99
N ILE A 51 48.21 25.17 8.68
CA ILE A 51 47.91 23.83 8.19
C ILE A 51 49.17 22.93 8.18
N GLN A 52 50.35 23.50 7.91
CA GLN A 52 51.62 22.76 7.97
C GLN A 52 52.04 22.35 9.40
N SER A 53 51.51 22.98 10.46
CA SER A 53 51.84 22.63 11.84
C SER A 53 50.94 21.54 12.45
N GLY A 54 49.78 21.25 11.85
CA GLY A 54 48.82 20.26 12.36
C GLY A 54 48.07 20.69 13.63
N GLU A 55 48.25 21.92 14.13
CA GLU A 55 47.58 22.43 15.33
C GLU A 55 46.27 23.17 15.03
N LYS A 56 45.34 23.09 15.98
CA LYS A 56 44.05 23.80 15.95
C LYS A 56 44.23 25.29 16.24
N ARG A 57 43.84 26.19 15.32
CA ARG A 57 43.86 27.65 15.51
C ARG A 57 42.59 28.34 15.03
N THR A 58 42.28 29.48 15.66
CA THR A 58 41.10 30.31 15.38
C THR A 58 41.54 31.66 14.80
N LEU A 59 40.91 32.09 13.71
CA LEU A 59 41.16 33.39 13.08
C LEU A 59 39.94 34.32 13.26
N ILE A 60 40.20 35.62 13.41
CA ILE A 60 39.16 36.65 13.51
C ILE A 60 39.41 37.64 12.38
N LEU A 61 38.42 37.80 11.49
CA LEU A 61 38.49 38.65 10.31
C LEU A 61 37.36 39.68 10.35
N LYS A 62 37.67 40.94 10.00
CA LYS A 62 36.62 41.94 9.76
C LYS A 62 35.89 41.61 8.47
N ALA A 63 34.58 41.93 8.41
CA ALA A 63 33.79 41.69 7.20
C ALA A 63 34.42 42.34 5.95
N GLU A 64 34.90 43.57 6.08
CA GLU A 64 35.56 44.34 5.02
C GLU A 64 36.80 43.62 4.46
N GLN A 65 37.67 43.11 5.34
CA GLN A 65 38.88 42.35 4.96
C GLN A 65 38.55 41.01 4.30
N PHE A 66 37.49 40.35 4.74
CA PHE A 66 37.01 39.11 4.13
C PHE A 66 36.52 39.32 2.69
N PHE A 67 35.87 40.44 2.40
CA PHE A 67 35.41 40.78 1.05
C PHE A 67 36.52 41.32 0.13
N GLU A 68 37.55 42.01 0.65
CA GLU A 68 38.71 42.40 -0.17
C GLU A 68 39.53 41.21 -0.68
N ILE A 69 39.69 40.15 0.13
CA ILE A 69 40.37 38.90 -0.29
C ILE A 69 39.62 38.25 -1.46
N SER A 70 38.29 38.18 -1.37
CA SER A 70 37.45 37.63 -2.43
C SER A 70 37.54 38.40 -3.75
N GLN A 71 37.68 39.73 -3.73
CA GLN A 71 37.78 40.53 -4.96
C GLN A 71 39.15 40.41 -5.64
N LYS A 72 40.25 40.27 -4.88
CA LYS A 72 41.59 40.08 -5.46
C LYS A 72 41.79 38.73 -6.16
N ASN A 73 41.04 37.69 -5.76
CA ASN A 73 41.14 36.37 -6.38
C ASN A 73 40.49 36.27 -7.77
N ASP A 74 39.50 37.11 -8.10
CA ASP A 74 38.90 37.11 -9.44
C ASP A 74 39.84 37.70 -10.51
N GLU A 75 40.81 38.55 -10.15
CA GLU A 75 41.87 39.01 -11.07
C GLU A 75 42.84 37.87 -11.46
N ILE A 76 43.04 36.87 -10.60
CA ILE A 76 43.92 35.71 -10.88
C ILE A 76 43.31 34.81 -11.97
N LYS A 77 41.98 34.77 -12.13
CA LYS A 77 41.31 34.02 -13.21
C LYS A 77 41.50 34.62 -14.61
N LEU A 78 41.94 35.87 -14.73
CA LEU A 78 42.19 36.53 -16.02
C LEU A 78 43.65 36.41 -16.50
N ALA A 79 44.52 35.71 -15.77
CA ALA A 79 45.95 35.62 -16.06
C ALA A 79 46.53 34.19 -16.01
N GLY A 80 46.07 33.28 -16.89
CA GLY A 80 46.93 32.14 -17.28
C GLY A 80 46.26 30.82 -17.66
N ARG A 81 46.18 30.57 -18.98
CA ARG A 81 46.08 29.27 -19.67
C ARG A 81 44.78 28.46 -19.51
N ASN A 82 43.98 28.53 -20.57
CA ASN A 82 43.04 27.49 -20.99
C ASN A 82 43.68 26.08 -20.92
N ILE A 83 43.12 25.17 -20.12
CA ILE A 83 43.32 23.72 -20.25
C ILE A 83 42.15 23.17 -21.07
N ALA A 84 42.10 23.58 -22.33
CA ALA A 84 41.16 23.10 -23.34
C ALA A 84 41.91 22.92 -24.66
N ASN A 85 42.85 21.96 -24.67
CA ASN A 85 43.43 21.30 -25.85
C ASN A 85 44.55 20.34 -25.41
N TYR A 86 44.21 19.07 -25.19
CA TYR A 86 45.19 17.97 -25.18
C TYR A 86 44.54 16.65 -25.63
N HIS A 87 44.21 16.57 -26.92
CA HIS A 87 44.01 15.29 -27.61
C HIS A 87 45.21 15.05 -28.54
N GLY A 88 46.02 14.05 -28.22
CA GLY A 88 47.25 13.74 -28.95
C GLY A 88 47.93 12.47 -28.43
N SER A 89 47.48 11.32 -28.95
CA SER A 89 48.24 10.07 -29.09
C SER A 89 49.24 9.67 -27.98
N ASP A 90 48.80 8.83 -27.03
CA ASP A 90 49.33 7.47 -26.93
C ASP A 90 48.42 6.56 -26.09
N SER A 91 48.30 5.28 -26.45
CA SER A 91 47.34 4.36 -25.83
C SER A 91 48.01 3.37 -24.87
N THR A 92 48.00 3.64 -23.56
CA THR A 92 47.99 2.63 -22.46
C THR A 92 47.96 3.29 -21.06
N THR A 93 46.82 3.85 -20.67
CA THR A 93 46.52 4.15 -19.25
C THR A 93 45.03 3.97 -18.99
N GLN A 94 44.67 3.33 -17.87
CA GLN A 94 43.30 3.34 -17.38
C GLN A 94 42.87 4.77 -17.06
N PRO A 95 41.60 5.17 -17.29
CA PRO A 95 41.10 6.41 -16.70
C PRO A 95 41.22 6.30 -15.18
N ALA A 96 41.86 7.30 -14.56
CA ALA A 96 41.77 7.46 -13.12
C ALA A 96 40.28 7.65 -12.78
N LYS A 97 39.77 6.82 -11.87
CA LYS A 97 38.41 7.01 -11.33
C LYS A 97 38.26 8.45 -10.85
N GLU A 98 37.19 9.12 -11.25
CA GLU A 98 36.73 10.30 -10.51
C GLU A 98 36.51 9.89 -9.06
N VAL A 99 37.33 10.46 -8.16
CA VAL A 99 37.26 10.15 -6.74
C VAL A 99 36.24 11.07 -6.09
N GLY A 100 35.10 10.49 -5.75
CA GLY A 100 34.38 10.84 -4.52
C GLY A 100 33.24 11.83 -4.66
N LEU A 101 32.06 11.39 -4.21
CA LEU A 101 30.95 12.24 -3.81
C LEU A 101 31.41 13.26 -2.76
N PHE A 102 31.11 14.54 -2.97
CA PHE A 102 31.17 15.53 -1.88
C PHE A 102 29.86 15.48 -1.08
N LYS A 103 29.88 14.84 0.09
CA LYS A 103 28.71 14.75 0.97
C LYS A 103 28.57 16.01 1.82
N PHE A 104 27.65 16.89 1.46
CA PHE A 104 27.33 18.10 2.23
C PHE A 104 26.59 17.73 3.53
N ILE A 105 27.11 18.13 4.68
CA ILE A 105 26.45 17.92 5.99
C ILE A 105 26.31 19.28 6.69
N SER A 106 25.15 19.91 6.48
CA SER A 106 24.70 21.01 7.33
C SER A 106 24.05 20.44 8.59
N ARG A 107 24.76 20.40 9.71
CA ARG A 107 24.14 20.21 11.03
C ARG A 107 23.75 21.54 11.64
N SER A 108 22.46 21.82 11.64
CA SER A 108 21.82 22.82 12.49
C SER A 108 20.99 22.09 13.56
N ASP A 109 21.67 21.61 14.60
CA ASP A 109 20.99 21.11 15.79
C ASP A 109 20.28 22.31 16.46
N PHE A 110 18.99 22.18 16.78
CA PHE A 110 18.17 23.26 17.36
C PHE A 110 18.59 23.60 18.81
N GLU A 111 18.13 24.74 19.31
CA GLU A 111 18.38 25.29 20.67
C GLU A 111 19.73 26.00 20.94
N SER A 112 20.08 27.04 20.16
CA SER A 112 20.91 28.13 20.71
C SER A 112 20.67 29.49 20.03
N THR A 113 20.91 30.60 20.74
CA THR A 113 20.65 31.97 20.24
C THR A 113 21.81 32.58 19.41
N THR A 114 22.64 31.74 18.80
CA THR A 114 23.79 32.15 17.98
C THR A 114 23.87 31.35 16.68
N CYS A 115 23.72 32.02 15.53
CA CYS A 115 23.97 31.39 14.23
C CYS A 115 25.47 31.13 14.02
N GLU A 116 25.85 29.86 14.10
CA GLU A 116 27.09 29.32 13.56
C GLU A 116 26.80 28.59 12.25
N HIS A 117 27.60 28.83 11.22
CA HIS A 117 27.56 28.06 9.99
C HIS A 117 28.81 27.19 9.90
N MET A 118 28.64 25.87 9.87
CA MET A 118 29.74 24.91 9.70
C MET A 118 29.72 24.33 8.29
N TYR A 119 30.92 24.22 7.71
CA TYR A 119 31.16 23.65 6.40
C TYR A 119 32.23 22.57 6.52
N GLU A 120 32.02 21.42 5.89
CA GLU A 120 32.99 20.32 5.82
C GLU A 120 33.22 19.89 4.38
N TRP A 121 34.48 19.57 4.06
CA TRP A 121 34.88 18.95 2.81
C TRP A 121 35.80 17.76 3.09
N GLU A 122 35.56 16.65 2.39
CA GLU A 122 36.55 15.60 2.28
C GLU A 122 37.58 16.00 1.22
N VAL A 123 38.86 15.86 1.55
CA VAL A 123 40.00 16.12 0.66
C VAL A 123 40.90 14.88 0.66
N PRO A 124 41.76 14.66 -0.34
CA PRO A 124 42.60 13.47 -0.39
C PRO A 124 43.36 13.22 0.93
N ASN A 125 43.07 12.10 1.59
CA ASN A 125 43.62 11.64 2.87
C ASN A 125 43.24 12.42 4.15
N SER A 126 42.34 13.41 4.08
CA SER A 126 41.93 14.25 5.24
C SER A 126 40.51 14.82 5.11
N LYS A 127 39.95 15.38 6.18
CA LYS A 127 38.73 16.20 6.16
C LYS A 127 39.05 17.61 6.66
N LEU A 128 38.50 18.62 5.99
CA LEU A 128 38.62 20.02 6.38
C LEU A 128 37.27 20.50 6.91
N ARG A 129 37.23 21.05 8.13
CA ARG A 129 36.06 21.74 8.70
C ARG A 129 36.39 23.23 8.85
N VAL A 130 35.54 24.09 8.29
CA VAL A 130 35.56 25.53 8.52
C VAL A 130 34.25 25.92 9.20
N SER A 131 34.31 26.53 10.39
CA SER A 131 33.13 27.12 11.02
C SER A 131 33.23 28.63 11.08
N VAL A 132 32.12 29.29 10.75
CA VAL A 132 31.98 30.75 10.74
C VAL A 132 30.95 31.14 11.78
N ARG A 133 31.38 31.91 12.77
CA ARG A 133 30.53 32.48 13.83
C ARG A 133 30.51 33.99 13.70
N ASN A 134 29.32 34.58 13.78
CA ASN A 134 29.19 36.04 13.88
C ASN A 134 29.53 36.48 15.31
N ARG A 135 30.49 37.41 15.48
CA ARG A 135 30.95 37.78 16.83
C ARG A 135 29.97 38.77 17.47
N ARG A 136 29.15 38.31 18.43
CA ARG A 136 28.47 39.21 19.36
C ARG A 136 29.50 39.90 20.27
N SER A 137 29.88 41.12 19.95
CA SER A 137 30.39 42.09 20.92
C SER A 137 29.22 42.93 21.46
N ASP A 138 29.15 43.01 22.80
CA ASP A 138 28.46 44.00 23.66
C ASP A 138 27.01 44.49 23.35
N GLY A 139 26.28 43.89 22.41
CA GLY A 139 24.84 44.11 22.25
C GLY A 139 24.42 45.52 21.82
N LYS A 140 25.36 46.36 21.37
CA LYS A 140 25.12 47.78 21.02
C LYS A 140 25.47 48.16 19.58
N ARG A 141 25.75 47.19 18.70
CA ARG A 141 25.97 47.43 17.26
C ARG A 141 25.11 46.51 16.39
N PRO A 142 24.75 46.92 15.16
CA PRO A 142 23.98 46.08 14.25
C PRO A 142 24.73 44.81 13.86
N ILE A 143 23.97 43.73 13.60
CA ILE A 143 24.48 42.49 13.04
C ILE A 143 25.16 42.79 11.69
N ASN A 144 26.50 42.66 11.59
CA ASN A 144 27.30 42.36 10.37
C ASN A 144 28.82 42.71 10.44
N THR A 145 29.40 43.21 11.54
CA THR A 145 30.76 43.82 11.45
C THR A 145 31.97 42.87 11.57
N ASP A 146 31.93 41.80 12.39
CA ASP A 146 33.09 40.91 12.62
C ASP A 146 32.73 39.41 12.50
N PHE A 147 33.52 38.65 11.73
CA PHE A 147 33.39 37.20 11.61
C PHE A 147 34.56 36.47 12.29
N VAL A 148 34.25 35.43 13.07
CA VAL A 148 35.24 34.48 13.57
C VAL A 148 35.21 33.26 12.66
N VAL A 149 36.36 32.92 12.05
CA VAL A 149 36.53 31.77 11.18
C VAL A 149 37.47 30.79 11.87
N GLU A 150 36.93 29.68 12.37
CA GLU A 150 37.71 28.59 12.97
C GLU A 150 37.92 27.50 11.92
N ILE A 151 39.17 27.07 11.72
CA ILE A 151 39.53 26.05 10.73
C ILE A 151 40.15 24.86 11.47
N ARG A 152 39.66 23.65 11.18
CA ARG A 152 40.16 22.39 11.75
C ARG A 152 40.34 21.36 10.66
N VAL A 153 41.44 20.61 10.74
CA VAL A 153 41.71 19.45 9.88
C VAL A 153 41.53 18.18 10.72
N PHE A 154 40.89 17.15 10.16
CA PHE A 154 40.62 15.87 10.81
C PHE A 154 40.89 14.71 9.86
N GLY A 155 41.79 13.78 10.20
CA GLY A 155 42.09 12.63 9.36
C GLY A 155 43.21 11.76 9.94
N THR A 156 43.25 10.48 9.57
CA THR A 156 44.18 9.49 10.15
C THR A 156 45.42 9.19 9.29
N ASN A 157 45.47 9.63 8.02
CA ASN A 157 46.50 9.23 7.05
C ASN A 157 47.21 10.40 6.34
N GLY A 158 47.55 11.47 7.09
CA GLY A 158 48.46 12.53 6.63
C GLY A 158 47.80 13.89 6.35
N LEU A 159 48.64 14.92 6.26
CA LEU A 159 48.21 16.30 5.98
C LEU A 159 47.64 16.44 4.56
N PRO A 160 46.59 17.24 4.35
CA PRO A 160 46.02 17.49 3.03
C PRO A 160 46.99 18.24 2.11
N THR A 161 46.89 18.01 0.80
CA THR A 161 47.73 18.67 -0.21
C THR A 161 47.37 20.14 -0.41
N ASP A 162 48.35 20.97 -0.78
CA ASP A 162 48.17 22.40 -1.10
C ASP A 162 47.00 22.64 -2.09
N GLU A 163 46.88 21.81 -3.14
CA GLU A 163 45.76 21.90 -4.10
C GLU A 163 44.41 21.58 -3.46
N GLY A 164 44.31 20.54 -2.63
CA GLY A 164 43.06 20.17 -1.96
C GLY A 164 42.57 21.25 -0.99
N ILE A 165 43.49 21.93 -0.30
CA ILE A 165 43.20 23.05 0.58
C ILE A 165 42.69 24.26 -0.23
N MET A 166 43.38 24.63 -1.32
CA MET A 166 42.99 25.74 -2.18
C MET A 166 41.61 25.52 -2.80
N MET A 167 41.32 24.29 -3.24
CA MET A 167 40.02 23.94 -3.83
C MET A 167 38.88 24.00 -2.80
N ALA A 168 39.11 23.52 -1.57
CA ALA A 168 38.13 23.65 -0.49
C ALA A 168 37.88 25.12 -0.09
N TRP A 169 38.94 25.95 -0.03
CA TRP A 169 38.81 27.38 0.25
C TRP A 169 38.04 28.13 -0.84
N HIS A 170 38.31 27.88 -2.12
CA HIS A 170 37.56 28.51 -3.22
C HIS A 170 36.09 28.06 -3.25
N ASN A 171 35.78 26.81 -2.90
CA ASN A 171 34.39 26.34 -2.82
C ASN A 171 33.64 26.98 -1.64
N PHE A 172 34.30 27.16 -0.50
CA PHE A 172 33.79 27.92 0.64
C PHE A 172 33.49 29.37 0.26
N GLU A 173 34.47 30.05 -0.32
CA GLU A 173 34.40 31.44 -0.79
C GLU A 173 33.26 31.62 -1.80
N GLY A 174 33.22 30.81 -2.86
CA GLY A 174 32.20 30.87 -3.91
C GLY A 174 30.78 30.64 -3.39
N THR A 175 30.61 29.76 -2.40
CA THR A 175 29.27 29.43 -1.85
C THR A 175 28.82 30.49 -0.83
N PHE A 176 29.68 30.85 0.13
CA PHE A 176 29.32 31.79 1.20
C PHE A 176 29.23 33.25 0.71
N VAL A 177 30.19 33.70 -0.12
CA VAL A 177 30.21 35.08 -0.63
C VAL A 177 29.03 35.32 -1.57
N LYS A 178 28.71 34.39 -2.47
CA LYS A 178 27.56 34.52 -3.38
C LYS A 178 26.25 34.66 -2.61
N HIS A 179 25.99 33.73 -1.68
CA HIS A 179 24.76 33.73 -0.89
C HIS A 179 24.63 34.97 0.02
N HIS A 180 25.75 35.45 0.58
CA HIS A 180 25.75 36.66 1.41
C HIS A 180 25.62 37.93 0.57
N LYS A 181 26.25 38.01 -0.62
CA LYS A 181 26.14 39.15 -1.53
C LYS A 181 24.74 39.29 -2.10
N GLU A 182 24.13 38.20 -2.57
CA GLU A 182 22.72 38.19 -3.00
C GLU A 182 21.76 38.65 -1.88
N ARG A 183 22.06 38.32 -0.63
CA ARG A 183 21.31 38.80 0.55
C ARG A 183 21.54 40.30 0.82
N GLN A 184 22.77 40.80 0.72
CA GLN A 184 23.08 42.23 0.88
C GLN A 184 22.48 43.07 -0.25
N ASP A 185 22.50 42.57 -1.49
CA ASP A 185 21.92 43.25 -2.65
C ASP A 185 20.39 43.32 -2.52
N ARG A 186 19.71 42.25 -2.07
CA ARG A 186 18.28 42.30 -1.68
C ARG A 186 18.02 43.32 -0.56
N ILE A 187 18.89 43.40 0.46
CA ILE A 187 18.77 44.40 1.54
C ILE A 187 18.98 45.83 1.01
N GLN A 188 19.92 46.07 0.09
CA GLN A 188 20.07 47.37 -0.56
C GLN A 188 18.88 47.72 -1.46
N GLN A 189 18.31 46.75 -2.17
CA GLN A 189 17.12 46.92 -2.98
C GLN A 189 15.90 47.28 -2.10
N MET A 190 15.73 46.60 -0.95
CA MET A 190 14.72 46.94 0.05
C MET A 190 14.92 48.34 0.68
N ARG A 191 16.18 48.79 0.84
CA ARG A 191 16.51 50.16 1.28
C ARG A 191 16.20 51.22 0.21
N ARG A 192 16.51 50.96 -1.07
CA ARG A 192 16.13 51.87 -2.19
C ARG A 192 14.62 51.96 -2.36
N ASN A 193 13.91 50.87 -2.09
CA ASN A 193 12.44 50.80 -2.16
C ASN A 193 11.73 51.30 -0.88
N GLY A 194 12.45 51.89 0.08
CA GLY A 194 11.87 52.61 1.22
C GLY A 194 11.21 51.74 2.31
N VAL A 195 11.43 50.42 2.32
CA VAL A 195 10.65 49.47 3.14
C VAL A 195 11.02 49.49 4.65
N LEU A 196 12.06 50.21 5.07
CA LEU A 196 12.56 50.18 6.46
C LEU A 196 13.01 51.55 7.00
N ASN A 197 12.07 52.43 7.38
CA ASN A 197 12.07 53.05 8.74
C ASN A 197 10.78 53.84 9.06
N PRO A 198 10.04 53.50 10.14
CA PRO A 198 8.98 54.35 10.68
C PRO A 198 9.47 55.28 11.82
N LEU A 199 8.73 56.37 12.03
CA LEU A 199 8.78 57.32 13.17
C LEU A 199 9.97 58.29 13.29
N ALA A 200 9.82 59.46 12.66
CA ALA A 200 10.40 60.71 13.16
C ALA A 200 9.54 61.95 12.80
N ARG A 201 8.38 62.12 13.48
CA ARG A 201 7.79 63.38 14.01
C ARG A 201 6.27 63.29 14.16
N LEU A 202 5.81 63.40 15.41
CA LEU A 202 4.41 63.52 15.81
C LEU A 202 3.97 64.99 15.88
N ASN A 203 2.67 65.20 15.69
CA ASN A 203 1.78 66.21 16.29
C ASN A 203 1.90 67.71 15.96
N ALA A 204 0.91 68.19 15.18
CA ALA A 204 0.07 69.39 15.35
C ALA A 204 -0.92 69.43 14.16
N ASN A 205 -2.23 69.75 14.22
CA ASN A 205 -3.22 70.07 15.26
C ASN A 205 -4.58 69.50 14.77
N ALA A 206 -5.38 68.80 15.57
CA ALA A 206 -6.52 69.30 16.35
C ALA A 206 -7.78 69.79 15.58
N THR A 207 -8.95 69.27 16.02
CA THR A 207 -10.34 69.80 16.01
C THR A 207 -11.37 69.54 14.87
N SER A 208 -12.58 69.21 15.38
CA SER A 208 -13.97 69.47 14.90
C SER A 208 -14.69 68.64 13.80
N SER A 209 -15.53 67.70 14.30
CA SER A 209 -17.01 67.63 14.16
C SER A 209 -17.79 67.03 12.95
N SER A 210 -18.82 66.26 13.34
CA SER A 210 -20.20 66.10 12.79
C SER A 210 -20.55 65.11 11.65
N THR A 211 -21.20 64.01 12.08
CA THR A 211 -22.45 63.39 11.55
C THR A 211 -22.63 63.04 10.06
N SER A 212 -22.81 61.75 9.74
CA SER A 212 -24.14 61.11 9.55
C SER A 212 -23.99 59.63 9.15
N ALA A 213 -25.09 58.87 9.08
CA ALA A 213 -25.08 57.41 9.04
C ALA A 213 -24.91 56.77 7.64
N ALA A 214 -24.19 55.65 7.59
CA ALA A 214 -24.30 54.63 6.55
C ALA A 214 -23.92 53.25 7.11
N THR A 215 -24.70 52.22 6.78
CA THR A 215 -24.43 50.83 7.18
C THR A 215 -23.49 50.18 6.16
N THR A 216 -22.33 49.69 6.58
CA THR A 216 -21.34 49.05 5.69
C THR A 216 -21.09 47.61 6.07
N THR A 217 -21.29 46.71 5.11
CA THR A 217 -20.74 45.36 5.08
C THR A 217 -19.21 45.43 5.04
N ALA A 218 -18.55 44.67 5.92
CA ALA A 218 -17.09 44.65 6.00
C ALA A 218 -16.52 43.53 5.12
N THR A 219 -15.87 43.91 4.00
CA THR A 219 -14.93 43.05 3.30
C THR A 219 -13.67 42.86 4.15
N VAL A 220 -13.19 41.62 4.27
CA VAL A 220 -12.01 41.29 5.09
C VAL A 220 -10.82 40.98 4.19
N SER A 221 -9.90 41.93 4.09
CA SER A 221 -8.53 41.72 3.59
C SER A 221 -7.51 42.20 4.63
N VAL A 222 -6.35 41.54 4.71
CA VAL A 222 -5.27 41.92 5.63
C VAL A 222 -4.17 42.63 4.85
N SER A 223 -4.13 43.96 4.93
CA SER A 223 -3.17 44.76 4.15
C SER A 223 -1.70 44.45 4.50
N SER A 224 -0.81 44.62 3.53
CA SER A 224 0.63 44.32 3.63
C SER A 224 1.39 45.14 4.69
N THR A 225 0.82 46.23 5.20
CA THR A 225 1.39 47.03 6.31
C THR A 225 1.15 46.42 7.70
N THR A 226 0.33 45.36 7.81
CA THR A 226 -0.10 44.80 9.11
C THR A 226 0.83 43.70 9.69
N THR A 227 1.81 43.21 8.93
CA THR A 227 2.69 42.09 9.36
C THR A 227 3.52 42.40 10.61
N GLY A 228 3.73 43.68 10.95
CA GLY A 228 4.40 44.11 12.18
C GLY A 228 3.57 43.94 13.46
N ASN A 229 2.24 44.09 13.39
CA ASN A 229 1.35 44.26 14.55
C ASN A 229 0.19 43.24 14.57
N LEU A 230 0.46 41.96 14.25
CA LEU A 230 -0.51 40.89 14.47
C LEU A 230 -0.78 40.72 15.99
N PRO A 231 -2.05 40.63 16.42
CA PRO A 231 -2.40 40.19 17.76
C PRO A 231 -1.58 38.96 18.15
N THR A 232 -0.90 39.06 19.29
CA THR A 232 0.01 38.03 19.77
C THR A 232 -0.52 37.50 21.09
N TRP A 233 -0.70 36.19 21.16
CA TRP A 233 -1.18 35.51 22.36
C TRP A 233 -0.22 34.38 22.74
N THR A 234 -0.19 34.05 24.04
CA THR A 234 0.66 32.99 24.60
C THR A 234 -0.24 31.92 25.17
N ILE A 235 -0.13 30.71 24.61
CA ILE A 235 -0.97 29.56 24.92
C ILE A 235 -0.83 29.18 26.41
N GLN A 236 -1.93 29.29 27.16
CA GLN A 236 -1.99 28.94 28.58
C GLN A 236 -2.28 27.45 28.78
N GLU A 237 -1.93 26.94 29.96
CA GLU A 237 -1.97 25.50 30.31
C GLU A 237 -3.36 24.85 30.16
N GLU A 238 -4.44 25.62 30.32
CA GLU A 238 -5.84 25.16 30.20
C GLU A 238 -6.37 25.03 28.75
N PHE A 239 -5.52 25.37 27.76
CA PHE A 239 -5.81 25.25 26.32
C PHE A 239 -4.88 24.26 25.59
N VAL A 240 -3.78 23.86 26.23
CA VAL A 240 -2.91 22.78 25.76
C VAL A 240 -3.65 21.47 26.03
N ASN A 241 -3.76 20.60 25.03
CA ASN A 241 -4.57 19.36 25.04
C ASN A 241 -6.10 19.56 24.83
N LYS A 242 -6.52 20.55 24.03
CA LYS A 242 -7.85 20.58 23.41
C LYS A 242 -7.72 20.49 21.89
N GLU A 243 -8.33 19.46 21.29
CA GLU A 243 -8.24 19.12 19.86
C GLU A 243 -8.63 20.25 18.90
N THR A 244 -9.45 21.20 19.36
CA THR A 244 -9.92 22.36 18.58
C THR A 244 -8.87 23.47 18.40
N TYR A 245 -7.64 23.29 18.89
CA TYR A 245 -6.58 24.30 18.86
C TYR A 245 -5.27 23.76 18.25
N SER A 246 -5.29 23.56 16.93
CA SER A 246 -4.10 23.30 16.09
C SER A 246 -3.89 24.39 15.03
N CYS A 247 -2.68 24.47 14.48
CA CYS A 247 -2.32 25.45 13.46
C CYS A 247 -2.54 24.87 12.06
N VAL A 248 -3.68 25.13 11.41
CA VAL A 248 -4.05 24.51 10.12
C VAL A 248 -3.08 24.75 8.93
N ILE A 249 -2.04 25.56 9.08
CA ILE A 249 -0.95 25.73 8.10
C ILE A 249 0.09 24.60 8.20
N CYS A 250 0.34 24.07 9.40
CA CYS A 250 1.32 23.00 9.66
C CYS A 250 0.72 21.81 10.42
N ILE A 251 -0.58 21.88 10.73
CA ILE A 251 -1.44 20.86 11.37
C ILE A 251 -1.06 20.51 12.83
N ASP A 252 0.15 20.86 13.28
CA ASP A 252 0.60 20.78 14.68
C ASP A 252 -0.35 21.40 15.71
N THR A 253 -0.44 20.76 16.88
CA THR A 253 -1.10 21.29 18.08
C THR A 253 -0.26 22.35 18.78
N TYR A 254 -0.90 23.26 19.52
CA TYR A 254 -0.16 24.29 20.26
C TYR A 254 0.41 23.78 21.58
N VAL A 255 1.72 23.95 21.77
CA VAL A 255 2.40 23.65 23.05
C VAL A 255 2.26 24.77 24.08
N LYS A 256 2.39 24.44 25.37
CA LYS A 256 2.34 25.40 26.48
C LYS A 256 3.38 26.51 26.30
N GLY A 257 2.95 27.77 26.38
CA GLY A 257 3.83 28.91 26.18
C GLY A 257 4.18 29.22 24.72
N ALA A 258 3.64 28.48 23.75
CA ALA A 258 3.78 28.83 22.33
C ALA A 258 3.22 30.23 22.07
N ILE A 259 3.96 30.99 21.25
CA ILE A 259 3.56 32.30 20.78
C ILE A 259 2.80 32.09 19.47
N VAL A 260 1.50 32.41 19.50
CA VAL A 260 0.61 32.33 18.35
C VAL A 260 0.24 33.73 17.87
N ASN A 261 0.10 33.88 16.55
CA ASN A 261 -0.42 35.12 15.97
C ASN A 261 -1.86 34.91 15.50
N GLY A 262 -2.75 35.75 16.03
CA GLY A 262 -4.13 35.84 15.60
C GLY A 262 -4.28 36.82 14.44
N LEU A 263 -5.21 36.56 13.52
CA LEU A 263 -5.60 37.53 12.51
C LEU A 263 -6.66 38.48 13.07
N PRO A 264 -6.48 39.83 12.99
CA PRO A 264 -7.30 40.81 13.69
C PRO A 264 -8.76 40.85 13.26
N ASN A 265 -9.11 40.23 12.12
CA ASN A 265 -10.43 40.32 11.50
C ASN A 265 -11.27 39.02 11.60
N CYS A 266 -10.70 37.90 12.02
CA CYS A 266 -11.42 36.60 12.06
C CYS A 266 -11.12 35.72 13.28
N SER A 267 -10.34 36.20 14.26
CA SER A 267 -10.03 35.51 15.54
C SER A 267 -9.38 34.11 15.42
N HIS A 268 -8.94 33.70 14.24
CA HIS A 268 -8.17 32.47 14.05
C HIS A 268 -6.70 32.71 14.41
N TYR A 269 -6.13 31.74 15.13
CA TYR A 269 -4.74 31.75 15.59
C TYR A 269 -3.94 30.69 14.85
N PHE A 270 -2.65 30.96 14.70
CA PHE A 270 -1.67 30.14 13.98
C PHE A 270 -0.32 30.21 14.68
N HIS A 271 0.55 29.23 14.47
CA HIS A 271 1.97 29.36 14.81
C HIS A 271 2.55 30.61 14.15
N SER A 272 3.23 31.44 14.94
CA SER A 272 3.74 32.74 14.48
C SER A 272 4.62 32.65 13.25
N SER A 273 5.44 31.60 13.12
CA SER A 273 6.21 31.30 11.90
C SER A 273 5.30 31.03 10.71
N CYS A 274 4.36 30.09 10.86
CA CYS A 274 3.48 29.62 9.79
C CYS A 274 2.63 30.74 9.18
N ILE A 275 1.92 31.53 9.99
CA ILE A 275 1.07 32.62 9.46
C ILE A 275 1.90 33.78 8.91
N ARG A 276 3.09 34.05 9.45
CA ARG A 276 3.98 35.07 8.87
C ARG A 276 4.53 34.64 7.52
N THR A 277 4.85 33.37 7.33
CA THR A 277 5.23 32.80 6.02
C THR A 277 4.05 32.83 5.05
N TRP A 278 2.85 32.43 5.48
CA TRP A 278 1.64 32.47 4.67
C TRP A 278 1.30 33.91 4.20
N LEU A 279 1.36 34.89 5.12
CA LEU A 279 1.09 36.29 4.83
C LEU A 279 2.15 36.99 3.96
N VAL A 280 3.23 36.31 3.58
CA VAL A 280 4.17 36.77 2.53
C VAL A 280 3.65 36.42 1.13
N GLY A 281 2.79 35.39 0.99
CA GLY A 281 2.23 34.92 -0.29
C GLY A 281 0.72 35.09 -0.47
N SER A 282 -0.05 35.35 0.60
CA SER A 282 -1.51 35.51 0.57
C SER A 282 -1.97 36.53 1.60
N ASP A 283 -2.94 37.40 1.28
CA ASP A 283 -3.56 38.33 2.23
C ASP A 283 -4.79 37.76 2.95
N GLN A 284 -5.07 36.46 2.73
CA GLN A 284 -6.28 35.77 3.18
C GLN A 284 -5.99 34.79 4.32
N CYS A 285 -6.99 34.58 5.18
CA CYS A 285 -6.90 33.65 6.29
C CYS A 285 -6.84 32.19 5.76
N PRO A 286 -5.85 31.36 6.16
CA PRO A 286 -5.80 29.95 5.78
C PRO A 286 -7.03 29.13 6.19
N THR A 287 -7.84 29.63 7.14
CA THR A 287 -9.01 28.93 7.70
C THR A 287 -10.36 29.49 7.24
N CYS A 288 -10.43 30.67 6.59
CA CYS A 288 -11.72 31.37 6.38
C CYS A 288 -12.12 31.65 4.91
N ASN A 289 -11.31 31.27 3.93
CA ASN A 289 -11.37 31.88 2.61
C ASN A 289 -11.61 30.91 1.44
N PHE A 290 -12.21 29.76 1.72
CA PHE A 290 -12.78 28.90 0.66
C PHE A 290 -14.23 28.54 0.92
N ASP A 291 -14.65 28.27 2.15
CA ASP A 291 -16.04 28.02 2.52
C ASP A 291 -16.75 29.27 3.06
N ASP A 292 -18.01 29.45 2.63
CA ASP A 292 -18.92 30.48 3.14
C ASP A 292 -20.14 29.79 3.74
N ALA A 293 -20.34 29.93 5.05
CA ALA A 293 -21.42 29.28 5.80
C ALA A 293 -22.83 29.72 5.37
N THR A 294 -22.96 30.78 4.57
CA THR A 294 -24.24 31.26 4.01
C THR A 294 -24.51 30.76 2.58
N LYS A 295 -23.56 30.04 1.98
CA LYS A 295 -23.58 29.59 0.58
C LYS A 295 -23.49 28.06 0.45
N LEU A 296 -23.81 27.57 -0.74
CA LEU A 296 -23.47 26.24 -1.21
C LEU A 296 -21.99 26.21 -1.59
N ASN A 297 -21.20 25.44 -0.85
CA ASN A 297 -19.76 25.29 -1.02
C ASN A 297 -19.48 24.05 -1.89
N VAL A 298 -18.90 24.28 -3.06
CA VAL A 298 -18.63 23.27 -4.08
C VAL A 298 -17.15 22.97 -4.10
N HIS A 299 -16.79 21.82 -3.52
CA HIS A 299 -15.43 21.32 -3.41
C HIS A 299 -15.06 20.61 -4.72
N LEU A 300 -14.36 21.31 -5.63
CA LEU A 300 -13.86 20.70 -6.86
C LEU A 300 -12.65 19.82 -6.55
N VAL A 301 -12.71 18.55 -6.89
CA VAL A 301 -11.63 17.57 -6.68
C VAL A 301 -11.11 17.05 -8.03
N PRO A 302 -10.03 17.66 -8.55
CA PRO A 302 -9.26 17.14 -9.68
C PRO A 302 -8.61 15.79 -9.38
N HIS A 303 -8.87 14.79 -10.22
CA HIS A 303 -8.30 13.44 -10.09
C HIS A 303 -8.10 12.78 -11.47
N SER A 304 -7.27 11.74 -11.54
CA SER A 304 -7.25 10.76 -12.63
C SER A 304 -7.47 9.38 -12.02
N HIS A 305 -8.18 8.53 -12.74
CA HIS A 305 -8.31 7.12 -12.42
C HIS A 305 -7.42 6.34 -13.38
N ASP A 306 -6.32 5.81 -12.86
CA ASP A 306 -5.29 5.15 -13.66
C ASP A 306 -5.29 3.63 -13.38
N ASP A 307 -5.95 2.83 -14.21
CA ASP A 307 -6.04 1.38 -14.01
C ASP A 307 -4.67 0.70 -14.06
N VAL A 308 -4.40 -0.15 -13.05
CA VAL A 308 -3.14 -0.88 -12.87
C VAL A 308 -3.04 -2.11 -13.83
N GLY A 309 -3.82 -2.06 -14.91
CA GLY A 309 -3.97 -3.05 -15.97
C GLY A 309 -5.45 -3.41 -16.16
N PHE A 310 -5.97 -3.28 -17.38
CA PHE A 310 -7.39 -3.52 -17.68
C PHE A 310 -7.59 -3.84 -19.16
N VAL A 311 -7.69 -2.81 -20.01
CA VAL A 311 -7.70 -2.94 -21.49
C VAL A 311 -6.28 -2.97 -22.05
N LYS A 312 -5.31 -2.41 -21.34
CA LYS A 312 -3.87 -2.51 -21.60
C LYS A 312 -3.16 -3.05 -20.36
N THR A 313 -1.93 -3.55 -20.51
CA THR A 313 -1.08 -3.89 -19.35
C THR A 313 -0.63 -2.63 -18.62
N LEU A 314 -0.17 -2.77 -17.37
CA LEU A 314 0.40 -1.68 -16.58
C LEU A 314 1.48 -0.91 -17.36
N ASP A 315 2.45 -1.60 -17.95
CA ASP A 315 3.56 -0.92 -18.63
C ASP A 315 3.13 -0.26 -19.96
N GLU A 316 2.12 -0.82 -20.65
CA GLU A 316 1.52 -0.19 -21.82
C GLU A 316 0.70 1.07 -21.46
N TYR A 317 -0.01 1.08 -20.32
CA TYR A 317 -0.64 2.27 -19.77
C TYR A 317 0.38 3.34 -19.35
N TYR A 318 1.45 2.93 -18.65
CA TYR A 318 2.50 3.85 -18.19
C TYR A 318 3.16 4.59 -19.36
N TYR A 319 3.71 3.85 -20.33
CA TYR A 319 4.43 4.45 -21.46
C TYR A 319 3.51 5.02 -22.54
N GLY A 320 2.26 4.54 -22.64
CA GLY A 320 1.32 4.97 -23.68
C GLY A 320 1.48 4.24 -25.02
N SER A 321 1.96 3.00 -25.01
CA SER A 321 1.94 2.12 -26.19
C SER A 321 0.53 1.53 -26.41
N ARG A 322 0.37 0.67 -27.43
CA ARG A 322 -0.92 0.06 -27.82
C ARG A 322 -2.06 1.07 -28.00
N THR A 323 -1.79 2.14 -28.75
CA THR A 323 -2.80 3.14 -29.12
C THR A 323 -3.90 2.59 -30.02
N ASP A 324 -3.75 1.37 -30.54
CA ASP A 324 -4.80 0.58 -31.20
C ASP A 324 -5.92 0.14 -30.24
N LEU A 325 -5.62 0.04 -28.94
CA LEU A 325 -6.59 -0.32 -27.90
C LEU A 325 -7.17 0.93 -27.24
N GLN A 326 -6.33 1.77 -26.63
CA GLN A 326 -6.72 3.02 -25.97
C GLN A 326 -5.58 4.06 -26.06
N HIS A 327 -5.91 5.31 -26.38
CA HIS A 327 -4.93 6.40 -26.53
C HIS A 327 -4.72 7.15 -25.19
N VAL A 328 -4.12 6.46 -24.22
CA VAL A 328 -3.89 6.93 -22.84
C VAL A 328 -2.48 6.61 -22.34
N ARG A 329 -1.88 7.53 -21.55
CA ARG A 329 -0.44 7.52 -21.19
C ARG A 329 -0.20 8.13 -19.79
N VAL A 330 0.00 7.30 -18.77
CA VAL A 330 0.05 7.76 -17.35
C VAL A 330 1.26 8.65 -17.05
N GLN A 331 2.44 8.38 -17.62
CA GLN A 331 3.62 9.24 -17.38
C GLN A 331 3.37 10.73 -17.72
N TYR A 332 2.60 11.01 -18.78
CA TYR A 332 2.27 12.39 -19.19
C TYR A 332 1.17 13.04 -18.35
N ILE A 333 0.30 12.23 -17.73
CA ILE A 333 -0.65 12.69 -16.71
C ILE A 333 0.16 13.31 -15.56
N LEU A 334 1.06 12.52 -14.96
CA LEU A 334 1.93 12.96 -13.86
C LEU A 334 2.84 14.13 -14.23
N ASP A 335 3.52 14.09 -15.38
CA ASP A 335 4.37 15.20 -15.86
C ASP A 335 3.57 16.51 -16.00
N SER A 336 2.37 16.46 -16.59
CA SER A 336 1.58 17.66 -16.84
C SER A 336 0.89 18.20 -15.58
N ILE A 337 0.53 17.34 -14.62
CA ILE A 337 0.04 17.75 -13.29
C ILE A 337 1.12 18.54 -12.56
N VAL A 338 2.37 18.08 -12.56
CA VAL A 338 3.49 18.80 -11.92
C VAL A 338 3.63 20.22 -12.50
N LEU A 339 3.60 20.36 -13.82
CA LEU A 339 3.63 21.67 -14.49
C LEU A 339 2.42 22.54 -14.14
N ALA A 340 1.22 21.96 -14.18
CA ALA A 340 0.00 22.70 -13.89
C ALA A 340 -0.09 23.14 -12.42
N LEU A 341 0.41 22.35 -11.48
CA LEU A 341 0.57 22.80 -10.10
C LEU A 341 1.62 23.92 -10.01
N ASP A 342 2.81 23.79 -10.61
CA ASP A 342 3.87 24.81 -10.51
C ASP A 342 3.41 26.23 -10.92
N GLU A 343 2.51 26.34 -11.91
CA GLU A 343 1.95 27.61 -12.39
C GLU A 343 1.03 28.37 -11.40
N ASN A 344 0.25 27.69 -10.56
CA ASN A 344 -0.82 28.34 -9.78
C ASN A 344 -0.99 27.71 -8.37
N PRO A 345 -0.65 28.44 -7.28
CA PRO A 345 -0.66 27.91 -5.91
C PRO A 345 -2.04 27.47 -5.39
N HIS A 346 -3.14 27.88 -6.03
CA HIS A 346 -4.50 27.50 -5.65
C HIS A 346 -4.94 26.16 -6.22
N ARG A 347 -4.32 25.66 -7.31
CA ARG A 347 -4.66 24.36 -7.89
C ARG A 347 -4.39 23.23 -6.89
N ARG A 348 -5.24 22.20 -6.93
CA ARG A 348 -5.19 20.97 -6.13
C ARG A 348 -5.36 19.76 -7.03
N PHE A 349 -4.72 18.64 -6.70
CA PHE A 349 -4.89 17.35 -7.37
C PHE A 349 -4.82 16.20 -6.35
N ILE A 350 -5.54 15.11 -6.59
CA ILE A 350 -5.36 13.85 -5.85
C ILE A 350 -4.83 12.72 -6.73
N TYR A 351 -3.93 11.90 -6.18
CA TYR A 351 -3.38 10.73 -6.86
C TYR A 351 -3.49 9.48 -5.99
N ILE A 352 -3.66 8.30 -6.59
CA ILE A 352 -4.09 7.09 -5.89
C ILE A 352 -3.12 5.92 -6.07
N GLU A 353 -2.83 5.51 -7.30
CA GLU A 353 -2.21 4.21 -7.61
C GLU A 353 -0.67 4.25 -7.52
N MET A 354 -0.12 3.80 -6.38
CA MET A 354 1.33 3.89 -6.15
C MET A 354 2.17 3.06 -7.13
N ALA A 355 1.61 2.04 -7.79
CA ALA A 355 2.31 1.29 -8.83
C ALA A 355 2.79 2.19 -9.99
N PHE A 356 1.98 3.17 -10.41
CA PHE A 356 2.36 4.14 -11.43
C PHE A 356 3.24 5.26 -10.86
N PHE A 357 2.86 5.81 -9.71
CA PHE A 357 3.61 6.90 -9.09
C PHE A 357 5.05 6.48 -8.75
N TYR A 358 5.26 5.27 -8.21
CA TYR A 358 6.58 4.70 -7.93
C TYR A 358 7.44 4.61 -9.20
N ARG A 359 6.88 4.08 -10.29
CA ARG A 359 7.57 3.95 -11.59
C ARG A 359 7.97 5.30 -12.17
N TRP A 360 7.07 6.28 -12.09
CA TRP A 360 7.34 7.66 -12.47
C TRP A 360 8.42 8.31 -11.59
N TRP A 361 8.30 8.17 -10.26
CA TRP A 361 9.19 8.76 -9.26
C TRP A 361 10.65 8.33 -9.42
N LEU A 362 10.88 7.05 -9.74
CA LEU A 362 12.23 6.52 -10.00
C LEU A 362 12.91 7.18 -11.22
N GLN A 363 12.14 7.68 -12.19
CA GLN A 363 12.64 8.30 -13.41
C GLN A 363 12.89 9.81 -13.26
N GLN A 364 12.38 10.44 -12.21
CA GLN A 364 12.47 11.89 -12.01
C GLN A 364 13.85 12.39 -11.55
N THR A 365 14.16 13.63 -11.94
CA THR A 365 15.30 14.39 -11.41
C THR A 365 15.02 14.87 -9.98
N ASP A 366 16.07 15.15 -9.21
CA ASP A 366 15.92 15.67 -7.86
C ASP A 366 15.22 17.04 -7.81
N GLU A 367 15.27 17.84 -8.89
CA GLU A 367 14.50 19.08 -9.01
C GLU A 367 12.99 18.80 -9.00
N ILE A 368 12.51 17.88 -9.86
CA ILE A 368 11.10 17.50 -9.93
C ILE A 368 10.67 16.83 -8.63
N ARG A 369 11.48 15.92 -8.08
CA ARG A 369 11.20 15.29 -6.77
C ARG A 369 11.02 16.31 -5.66
N ASN A 370 11.85 17.36 -5.61
CA ASN A 370 11.72 18.43 -4.62
C ASN A 370 10.44 19.25 -4.84
N LYS A 371 10.09 19.62 -6.08
CA LYS A 371 8.81 20.30 -6.37
C LYS A 371 7.59 19.48 -5.93
N VAL A 372 7.59 18.18 -6.20
CA VAL A 372 6.51 17.28 -5.76
C VAL A 372 6.44 17.19 -4.23
N LYS A 373 7.58 17.10 -3.54
CA LYS A 373 7.61 17.18 -2.06
C LYS A 373 7.03 18.50 -1.56
N ASP A 374 7.34 19.62 -2.19
CA ASP A 374 6.76 20.92 -1.84
C ASP A 374 5.25 20.96 -2.09
N PHE A 375 4.74 20.33 -3.16
CA PHE A 375 3.30 20.21 -3.43
C PHE A 375 2.59 19.33 -2.40
N VAL A 376 3.19 18.22 -1.98
CA VAL A 376 2.65 17.35 -0.92
C VAL A 376 2.66 18.08 0.43
N ASN A 377 3.79 18.68 0.81
CA ASN A 377 3.95 19.47 2.06
C ASN A 377 3.01 20.69 2.15
N SER A 378 2.51 21.20 1.03
CA SER A 378 1.57 22.33 0.98
C SER A 378 0.11 21.90 0.76
N GLY A 379 -0.18 20.59 0.77
CA GLY A 379 -1.52 20.04 0.56
C GLY A 379 -2.07 20.32 -0.84
N ARG A 380 -1.18 20.42 -1.83
CA ARG A 380 -1.50 20.74 -3.25
C ARG A 380 -1.57 19.51 -4.13
N LEU A 381 -0.77 18.50 -3.81
CA LEU A 381 -0.93 17.12 -4.25
C LEU A 381 -1.25 16.29 -3.01
N GLU A 382 -2.40 15.64 -2.97
CA GLU A 382 -2.82 14.76 -1.87
C GLU A 382 -2.86 13.30 -2.36
N PHE A 383 -2.24 12.39 -1.62
CA PHE A 383 -2.38 10.97 -1.89
C PHE A 383 -3.64 10.44 -1.21
N SER A 384 -4.51 9.79 -1.98
CA SER A 384 -5.72 9.13 -1.47
C SER A 384 -5.60 7.61 -1.64
N SER A 385 -6.08 6.81 -0.69
CA SER A 385 -5.78 5.37 -0.50
C SER A 385 -4.30 5.03 -0.29
N GLY A 386 -3.39 5.47 -1.18
CA GLY A 386 -1.93 5.27 -1.10
C GLY A 386 -1.46 3.81 -1.15
N GLY A 387 -2.34 2.87 -1.45
CA GLY A 387 -1.95 1.49 -1.77
C GLY A 387 -1.24 1.42 -3.12
N TRP A 388 -0.62 0.27 -3.40
CA TRP A 388 -0.03 -0.02 -4.71
C TRP A 388 -1.07 0.10 -5.83
N CYS A 389 -2.30 -0.33 -5.56
CA CYS A 389 -3.44 -0.18 -6.46
C CYS A 389 -4.72 0.17 -5.68
N MET A 390 -5.75 0.59 -6.42
CA MET A 390 -7.14 0.53 -5.96
C MET A 390 -7.61 -0.92 -6.08
N ASN A 391 -7.64 -1.65 -4.96
CA ASN A 391 -7.91 -3.10 -4.97
C ASN A 391 -9.39 -3.44 -5.17
N ASP A 392 -9.69 -4.61 -5.74
CA ASP A 392 -11.05 -5.18 -5.64
C ASP A 392 -11.43 -5.39 -4.17
N GLU A 393 -12.72 -5.31 -3.87
CA GLU A 393 -13.29 -5.57 -2.55
C GLU A 393 -14.10 -6.88 -2.51
N GLY A 394 -14.42 -7.47 -3.66
CA GLY A 394 -15.16 -8.74 -3.74
C GLY A 394 -14.29 -9.98 -3.60
N THR A 395 -13.18 -10.05 -4.33
CA THR A 395 -12.39 -11.29 -4.54
C THR A 395 -10.98 -11.28 -3.94
N THR A 396 -10.62 -10.20 -3.26
CA THR A 396 -9.37 -10.05 -2.50
C THR A 396 -9.46 -10.69 -1.11
N HIS A 397 -8.32 -11.17 -0.60
CA HIS A 397 -8.20 -11.62 0.79
C HIS A 397 -7.62 -10.50 1.67
N TYR A 398 -8.08 -10.37 2.92
CA TYR A 398 -7.66 -9.29 3.83
C TYR A 398 -6.13 -9.21 4.01
N ASN A 399 -5.43 -10.35 4.02
CA ASN A 399 -3.96 -10.39 4.04
C ASN A 399 -3.33 -9.67 2.83
N SER A 400 -3.79 -9.95 1.60
CA SER A 400 -3.29 -9.30 0.39
C SER A 400 -3.66 -7.81 0.32
N ILE A 401 -4.83 -7.41 0.85
CA ILE A 401 -5.23 -5.99 0.98
C ILE A 401 -4.26 -5.26 1.92
N ILE A 402 -3.97 -5.83 3.09
CA ILE A 402 -3.01 -5.25 4.05
C ILE A 402 -1.62 -5.15 3.42
N ASP A 403 -1.16 -6.16 2.68
CA ASP A 403 0.15 -6.17 2.05
C ASP A 403 0.31 -5.12 0.94
N GLN A 404 -0.68 -4.99 0.04
CA GLN A 404 -0.62 -4.01 -1.05
C GLN A 404 -0.67 -2.56 -0.51
N HIS A 405 -1.49 -2.31 0.51
CA HIS A 405 -1.50 -1.04 1.24
C HIS A 405 -0.16 -0.77 1.92
N SER A 406 0.39 -1.74 2.67
CA SER A 406 1.68 -1.60 3.36
C SER A 406 2.81 -1.21 2.41
N LEU A 407 2.85 -1.81 1.21
CA LEU A 407 3.89 -1.54 0.22
C LEU A 407 3.86 -0.09 -0.31
N GLY A 408 2.68 0.41 -0.67
CA GLY A 408 2.51 1.79 -1.13
C GLY A 408 2.71 2.82 -0.01
N LEU A 409 2.22 2.50 1.19
CA LEU A 409 2.22 3.39 2.34
C LEU A 409 3.59 3.48 3.05
N GLU A 410 4.42 2.42 2.98
CA GLU A 410 5.85 2.48 3.32
C GLU A 410 6.59 3.41 2.36
N PHE A 411 6.41 3.25 1.05
CA PHE A 411 7.02 4.11 0.04
C PHE A 411 6.64 5.59 0.23
N LEU A 412 5.36 5.90 0.46
CA LEU A 412 4.90 7.26 0.70
C LEU A 412 5.55 7.87 1.96
N ASN A 413 5.60 7.12 3.06
CA ASN A 413 6.28 7.56 4.28
C ASN A 413 7.78 7.81 4.06
N ASP A 414 8.48 6.92 3.35
CA ASP A 414 9.92 7.05 3.08
C ASP A 414 10.26 8.26 2.20
N GLN A 415 9.37 8.65 1.28
CA GLN A 415 9.62 9.78 0.37
C GLN A 415 9.11 11.14 0.90
N PHE A 416 7.98 11.15 1.61
CA PHE A 416 7.21 12.35 1.94
C PHE A 416 6.93 12.53 3.44
N GLY A 417 7.17 11.50 4.28
CA GLY A 417 6.89 11.54 5.71
C GLY A 417 5.40 11.75 6.02
N GLU A 418 5.12 12.43 7.13
CA GLU A 418 3.76 12.68 7.64
C GLU A 418 2.83 13.33 6.60
N CYS A 419 3.32 14.33 5.86
CA CYS A 419 2.57 15.02 4.80
C CYS A 419 2.14 14.10 3.65
N GLY A 420 2.85 12.98 3.44
CA GLY A 420 2.51 12.00 2.40
C GLY A 420 1.45 10.99 2.83
N ARG A 421 1.01 10.99 4.09
CA ARG A 421 0.05 10.03 4.61
C ARG A 421 -1.36 10.30 4.05
N PRO A 422 -2.00 9.34 3.37
CA PRO A 422 -3.41 9.44 3.03
C PRO A 422 -4.30 9.49 4.27
N LYS A 423 -5.29 10.39 4.25
CA LYS A 423 -6.37 10.44 5.25
C LYS A 423 -7.67 9.84 4.74
N ILE A 424 -7.81 9.68 3.42
CA ILE A 424 -9.06 9.31 2.76
C ILE A 424 -8.87 8.09 1.87
N GLY A 425 -9.73 7.09 2.07
CA GLY A 425 -9.89 5.98 1.15
C GLY A 425 -10.66 6.45 -0.08
N TRP A 426 -10.14 6.16 -1.25
CA TRP A 426 -10.72 6.50 -2.55
C TRP A 426 -10.86 5.18 -3.33
N GLN A 427 -12.03 4.57 -3.22
CA GLN A 427 -12.38 3.28 -3.83
C GLN A 427 -13.49 3.54 -4.85
N ILE A 428 -13.21 4.33 -5.88
CA ILE A 428 -14.26 4.84 -6.78
C ILE A 428 -14.83 3.78 -7.71
N ASP A 429 -14.02 2.78 -8.07
CA ASP A 429 -14.37 1.79 -9.09
C ASP A 429 -14.53 0.32 -8.68
N PRO A 430 -14.13 -0.18 -7.49
CA PRO A 430 -14.49 -1.55 -7.06
C PRO A 430 -15.99 -1.82 -7.16
N PHE A 431 -16.35 -3.03 -7.57
CA PHE A 431 -17.69 -3.36 -8.08
C PHE A 431 -18.68 -3.71 -6.96
N GLY A 432 -18.87 -2.76 -6.04
CA GLY A 432 -19.47 -2.97 -4.73
C GLY A 432 -18.39 -2.98 -3.63
N HIS A 433 -18.79 -2.63 -2.42
CA HIS A 433 -17.85 -2.31 -1.34
C HIS A 433 -18.05 -3.22 -0.12
N SER A 434 -16.94 -3.74 0.37
CA SER A 434 -16.87 -4.69 1.49
C SER A 434 -16.89 -3.97 2.83
N ARG A 435 -17.62 -4.56 3.78
CA ARG A 435 -17.54 -4.13 5.18
C ARG A 435 -16.11 -4.27 5.73
N GLU A 436 -15.38 -5.30 5.31
CA GLU A 436 -14.01 -5.52 5.78
C GLU A 436 -13.03 -4.46 5.26
N GLN A 437 -13.15 -3.99 4.00
CA GLN A 437 -12.29 -2.91 3.47
C GLN A 437 -12.42 -1.63 4.31
N ALA A 438 -13.64 -1.23 4.69
CA ALA A 438 -13.85 -0.07 5.56
C ALA A 438 -13.29 -0.29 6.97
N SER A 439 -13.39 -1.51 7.50
CA SER A 439 -12.79 -1.90 8.80
C SER A 439 -11.26 -1.81 8.76
N LEU A 440 -10.63 -2.29 7.68
CA LEU A 440 -9.19 -2.23 7.46
C LEU A 440 -8.71 -0.79 7.33
N LEU A 441 -9.37 0.05 6.51
CA LEU A 441 -9.03 1.47 6.38
C LEU A 441 -9.18 2.22 7.71
N ALA A 442 -10.23 1.94 8.49
CA ALA A 442 -10.37 2.50 9.84
C ALA A 442 -9.18 2.13 10.74
N GLN A 443 -8.73 0.87 10.72
CA GLN A 443 -7.53 0.39 11.45
C GLN A 443 -6.20 0.89 10.86
N MET A 444 -6.17 1.31 9.59
CA MET A 444 -5.07 2.02 8.94
C MET A 444 -5.10 3.54 9.18
N GLY A 445 -5.92 4.07 10.09
CA GLY A 445 -5.88 5.49 10.44
C GLY A 445 -6.53 6.45 9.44
N PHE A 446 -7.41 5.95 8.58
CA PHE A 446 -8.19 6.79 7.67
C PHE A 446 -9.37 7.45 8.40
N ASP A 447 -9.64 8.71 8.03
CA ASP A 447 -10.74 9.53 8.55
C ASP A 447 -12.07 9.25 7.84
N GLY A 448 -12.01 8.88 6.56
CA GLY A 448 -13.18 8.52 5.77
C GLY A 448 -12.86 7.74 4.49
N LEU A 449 -13.92 7.27 3.85
CA LEU A 449 -13.92 6.51 2.59
C LEU A 449 -14.92 7.14 1.61
N PHE A 450 -14.51 7.33 0.37
CA PHE A 450 -15.39 7.72 -0.73
C PHE A 450 -15.36 6.69 -1.85
N PHE A 451 -16.52 6.38 -2.39
CA PHE A 451 -16.69 5.40 -3.46
C PHE A 451 -17.78 5.79 -4.46
N GLY A 452 -17.74 5.16 -5.64
CA GLY A 452 -18.64 5.50 -6.75
C GLY A 452 -19.73 4.47 -7.07
N ARG A 453 -19.60 3.20 -6.66
CA ARG A 453 -20.49 2.11 -7.11
C ARG A 453 -21.37 1.57 -5.98
N ALA A 454 -22.68 1.63 -6.15
CA ALA A 454 -23.64 0.97 -5.26
C ALA A 454 -24.89 0.54 -6.05
N ASP A 455 -25.68 -0.36 -5.45
CA ASP A 455 -26.94 -0.82 -6.03
C ASP A 455 -27.89 0.34 -6.36
N TYR A 456 -28.46 0.29 -7.56
CA TYR A 456 -29.29 1.36 -8.10
C TYR A 456 -30.56 1.65 -7.26
N GLN A 457 -31.10 0.67 -6.53
CA GLN A 457 -32.26 0.89 -5.65
C GLN A 457 -31.82 1.54 -4.33
N ASP A 458 -30.64 1.19 -3.79
CA ASP A 458 -30.06 1.91 -2.64
C ASP A 458 -29.76 3.36 -3.03
N LEU A 459 -29.16 3.61 -4.19
CA LEU A 459 -28.91 4.96 -4.71
C LEU A 459 -30.21 5.79 -4.86
N GLN A 460 -31.29 5.20 -5.37
CA GLN A 460 -32.60 5.86 -5.46
C GLN A 460 -33.15 6.25 -4.08
N LYS A 461 -33.05 5.35 -3.09
CA LYS A 461 -33.39 5.68 -1.71
C LYS A 461 -32.51 6.83 -1.21
N ARG A 462 -31.19 6.70 -1.33
CA ARG A 462 -30.23 7.65 -0.74
C ARG A 462 -30.33 9.06 -1.29
N ASN A 463 -30.56 9.19 -2.60
CA ASN A 463 -30.83 10.46 -3.26
C ASN A 463 -32.08 11.12 -2.63
N SER A 464 -33.20 10.40 -2.59
CA SER A 464 -34.46 10.93 -2.04
C SER A 464 -34.45 11.18 -0.52
N THR A 465 -33.55 10.54 0.24
CA THR A 465 -33.43 10.71 1.71
C THR A 465 -32.19 11.49 2.16
N LYS A 466 -31.43 12.11 1.24
CA LYS A 466 -30.20 12.86 1.54
C LYS A 466 -29.18 12.05 2.36
N SER A 467 -29.00 10.78 2.00
CA SER A 467 -28.25 9.80 2.78
C SER A 467 -27.14 9.11 1.97
N MET A 468 -26.48 9.87 1.10
CA MET A 468 -25.21 9.48 0.47
C MET A 468 -24.05 9.46 1.47
N GLU A 469 -24.20 10.11 2.62
CA GLU A 469 -23.18 10.30 3.65
C GLU A 469 -23.61 9.65 4.97
N MET A 470 -22.72 8.86 5.59
CA MET A 470 -23.03 8.03 6.76
C MET A 470 -21.79 7.70 7.58
N ILE A 471 -21.99 7.23 8.81
CA ILE A 471 -20.95 6.49 9.56
C ILE A 471 -21.15 4.99 9.32
N TRP A 472 -20.21 4.37 8.63
CA TRP A 472 -20.19 2.93 8.45
C TRP A 472 -19.55 2.29 9.67
N LYS A 473 -20.34 1.50 10.40
CA LYS A 473 -19.89 0.68 11.52
C LYS A 473 -19.37 -0.63 10.95
N ALA A 474 -18.11 -0.63 10.53
CA ALA A 474 -17.53 -1.64 9.66
C ALA A 474 -17.11 -2.95 10.35
N SER A 475 -17.44 -3.14 11.63
CA SER A 475 -17.27 -4.42 12.33
C SER A 475 -18.23 -4.49 13.50
N ALA A 476 -18.79 -5.68 13.73
CA ALA A 476 -19.61 -5.98 14.90
C ALA A 476 -18.77 -6.23 16.17
N ASN A 477 -17.45 -6.33 16.02
CA ASN A 477 -16.52 -6.83 17.03
C ASN A 477 -15.57 -5.75 17.57
N LEU A 478 -15.32 -4.68 16.80
CA LEU A 478 -14.28 -3.67 17.07
C LEU A 478 -14.81 -2.30 17.55
N ASP A 479 -16.12 -2.17 17.77
CA ASP A 479 -16.79 -0.91 18.17
C ASP A 479 -16.31 0.31 17.37
N ARG A 480 -16.07 1.46 18.02
CA ARG A 480 -15.63 2.72 17.38
C ARG A 480 -14.29 2.62 16.64
N GLN A 481 -13.49 1.55 16.84
CA GLN A 481 -12.25 1.35 16.09
C GLN A 481 -12.51 1.08 14.61
N SER A 482 -13.63 0.43 14.26
CA SER A 482 -14.04 0.16 12.87
C SER A 482 -14.96 1.22 12.28
N TRP A 483 -15.40 2.21 13.06
CA TRP A 483 -16.30 3.24 12.53
C TRP A 483 -15.53 4.16 11.61
N LEU A 484 -16.06 4.38 10.41
CA LEU A 484 -15.47 5.22 9.37
C LEU A 484 -16.55 6.11 8.76
N PHE A 485 -16.25 7.38 8.50
CA PHE A 485 -17.16 8.18 7.67
C PHE A 485 -17.13 7.64 6.25
N THR A 486 -18.30 7.54 5.60
CA THR A 486 -18.38 7.03 4.23
C THR A 486 -19.34 7.87 3.40
N GLY A 487 -18.85 8.36 2.26
CA GLY A 487 -19.62 9.13 1.30
C GLY A 487 -19.69 8.43 -0.06
N ILE A 488 -20.90 8.30 -0.60
CA ILE A 488 -21.10 7.92 -2.00
C ILE A 488 -20.93 9.16 -2.86
N LEU A 489 -20.10 9.09 -3.89
CA LEU A 489 -19.78 10.20 -4.79
C LEU A 489 -20.89 10.43 -5.84
N PRO A 490 -21.09 11.68 -6.31
CA PRO A 490 -22.10 11.97 -7.31
C PRO A 490 -21.65 11.45 -8.68
N ARG A 491 -22.58 10.87 -9.45
CA ARG A 491 -22.34 10.31 -10.80
C ARG A 491 -21.21 9.26 -10.85
N ARG A 492 -21.05 8.46 -9.80
CA ARG A 492 -19.94 7.52 -9.58
C ARG A 492 -18.62 8.23 -9.29
N TYR A 493 -17.96 8.81 -10.28
CA TYR A 493 -16.68 9.52 -10.11
C TYR A 493 -16.31 10.45 -11.27
N SER A 494 -17.17 10.53 -12.30
CA SER A 494 -16.90 11.30 -13.51
C SER A 494 -17.15 12.80 -13.30
N THR A 495 -16.43 13.61 -14.06
CA THR A 495 -16.69 15.04 -14.27
C THR A 495 -18.17 15.33 -14.58
N PRO A 496 -18.75 16.46 -14.10
CA PRO A 496 -20.08 16.91 -14.50
C PRO A 496 -20.30 16.89 -16.01
N ALA A 497 -21.50 16.44 -16.43
CA ALA A 497 -21.88 16.40 -17.84
C ALA A 497 -21.74 17.79 -18.48
N THR A 498 -21.17 17.84 -19.69
CA THR A 498 -20.77 19.05 -20.42
C THR A 498 -19.55 19.79 -19.87
N PHE A 499 -18.85 19.34 -18.82
CA PHE A 499 -17.68 20.02 -18.25
C PHE A 499 -16.37 19.21 -18.33
N SER A 500 -16.31 18.20 -19.19
CA SER A 500 -15.07 17.44 -19.42
C SER A 500 -14.12 18.26 -20.28
N PHE A 501 -12.98 18.68 -19.72
CA PHE A 501 -12.02 19.57 -20.39
C PHE A 501 -10.76 18.84 -20.89
N ASP A 502 -10.82 17.51 -20.99
CA ASP A 502 -9.71 16.69 -21.47
C ASP A 502 -9.57 16.74 -23.01
N PHE A 503 -8.42 16.32 -23.52
CA PHE A 503 -8.03 16.44 -24.93
C PHE A 503 -8.96 15.68 -25.91
N ILE A 504 -9.64 14.63 -25.43
CA ILE A 504 -10.55 13.78 -26.22
C ILE A 504 -12.03 14.12 -25.90
N ALA A 505 -12.29 15.06 -24.97
CA ALA A 505 -13.65 15.44 -24.62
C ALA A 505 -14.35 16.22 -25.74
N PRO A 506 -15.66 15.98 -25.97
CA PRO A 506 -16.44 16.71 -26.97
C PRO A 506 -16.97 18.07 -26.47
N ASP A 507 -16.73 18.41 -25.20
CA ASP A 507 -17.35 19.56 -24.54
C ASP A 507 -16.59 20.87 -24.84
N ASP A 508 -17.32 21.95 -25.12
CA ASP A 508 -16.70 23.24 -25.42
C ASP A 508 -15.91 23.82 -24.24
N PRO A 509 -14.73 24.41 -24.48
CA PRO A 509 -14.00 25.16 -23.45
C PRO A 509 -14.78 26.41 -23.03
N ILE A 510 -14.35 27.05 -21.95
CA ILE A 510 -14.88 28.35 -21.55
C ILE A 510 -14.24 29.44 -22.43
N ILE A 511 -15.04 30.00 -23.34
CA ILE A 511 -14.67 31.05 -24.29
C ILE A 511 -15.09 32.39 -23.68
N ASP A 512 -14.09 33.11 -23.15
CA ASP A 512 -14.25 34.30 -22.30
C ASP A 512 -13.82 35.63 -22.95
N ASP A 513 -13.37 35.60 -24.21
CA ASP A 513 -13.23 36.80 -25.02
C ASP A 513 -14.60 37.20 -25.57
N VAL A 514 -15.17 38.26 -24.99
CA VAL A 514 -16.48 38.85 -25.32
C VAL A 514 -16.60 39.33 -26.77
N ASN A 515 -15.50 39.40 -27.53
CA ASN A 515 -15.48 39.81 -28.93
C ASN A 515 -15.59 38.62 -29.91
N LEU A 516 -15.49 37.38 -29.42
CA LEU A 516 -15.66 36.18 -30.25
C LEU A 516 -17.15 35.85 -30.43
N PRO A 517 -17.59 35.40 -31.63
CA PRO A 517 -18.97 34.97 -31.85
C PRO A 517 -19.42 33.85 -30.90
N ASP A 518 -18.47 33.01 -30.48
CA ASP A 518 -18.70 31.79 -29.68
C ASP A 518 -18.51 32.03 -28.17
N TYR A 519 -18.53 33.29 -27.71
CA TYR A 519 -18.45 33.64 -26.28
C TYR A 519 -19.58 32.97 -25.47
N ASN A 520 -19.21 32.07 -24.55
CA ASN A 520 -20.15 31.15 -23.90
C ASN A 520 -20.22 31.26 -22.36
N VAL A 521 -19.44 32.14 -21.72
CA VAL A 521 -19.36 32.26 -20.25
C VAL A 521 -20.74 32.29 -19.55
N PRO A 522 -21.74 33.09 -19.97
CA PRO A 522 -23.03 33.16 -19.26
C PRO A 522 -23.78 31.81 -19.25
N GLU A 523 -23.72 31.06 -20.36
CA GLU A 523 -24.33 29.74 -20.48
C GLU A 523 -23.58 28.71 -19.62
N ARG A 524 -22.25 28.65 -19.74
CA ARG A 524 -21.42 27.69 -19.00
C ARG A 524 -21.55 27.90 -17.48
N VAL A 525 -21.58 29.16 -17.02
CA VAL A 525 -21.76 29.52 -15.60
C VAL A 525 -23.16 29.16 -15.10
N GLN A 526 -24.22 29.51 -15.85
CA GLN A 526 -25.59 29.20 -15.43
C GLN A 526 -25.84 27.69 -15.39
N THR A 527 -25.33 26.93 -16.37
CA THR A 527 -25.39 25.47 -16.38
C THR A 527 -24.65 24.89 -15.17
N PHE A 528 -23.45 25.37 -14.85
CA PHE A 528 -22.71 24.89 -13.67
C PHE A 528 -23.45 25.17 -12.35
N ILE A 529 -23.98 26.38 -12.18
CA ILE A 529 -24.78 26.76 -10.99
C ILE A 529 -25.98 25.83 -10.83
N GLN A 530 -26.71 25.55 -11.93
CA GLN A 530 -27.84 24.64 -11.90
C GLN A 530 -27.42 23.20 -11.55
N THR A 531 -26.30 22.72 -12.10
CA THR A 531 -25.75 21.40 -11.78
C THR A 531 -25.36 21.28 -10.31
N ALA A 532 -24.68 22.28 -9.75
CA ALA A 532 -24.34 22.32 -8.32
C ALA A 532 -25.58 22.36 -7.41
N GLN A 533 -26.57 23.18 -7.75
CA GLN A 533 -27.84 23.22 -7.03
C GLN A 533 -28.57 21.87 -7.09
N ASN A 534 -28.56 21.19 -8.24
CA ASN A 534 -29.15 19.86 -8.39
C ASN A 534 -28.45 18.81 -7.52
N GLU A 535 -27.12 18.73 -7.56
CA GLU A 535 -26.35 17.80 -6.71
C GLU A 535 -26.55 18.08 -5.22
N SER A 536 -26.66 19.35 -4.81
CA SER A 536 -26.95 19.71 -3.40
C SER A 536 -28.29 19.18 -2.88
N MET A 537 -29.19 18.73 -3.76
CA MET A 537 -30.42 18.04 -3.35
C MET A 537 -30.16 16.64 -2.79
N GLU A 538 -29.06 15.98 -3.17
CA GLU A 538 -28.72 14.60 -2.76
C GLU A 538 -27.89 14.55 -1.47
N TYR A 539 -27.26 15.66 -1.08
CA TYR A 539 -26.37 15.75 0.09
C TYR A 539 -27.02 16.40 1.32
N ALA A 540 -26.40 16.16 2.47
CA ALA A 540 -27.00 16.41 3.77
C ALA A 540 -26.59 17.77 4.40
N THR A 541 -25.70 18.52 3.75
CA THR A 541 -25.16 19.81 4.22
C THR A 541 -25.13 20.85 3.08
N ASN A 542 -24.64 22.06 3.36
CA ASN A 542 -24.34 23.08 2.35
C ASN A 542 -22.94 22.91 1.71
N HIS A 543 -22.26 21.79 1.95
CA HIS A 543 -21.03 21.40 1.26
C HIS A 543 -21.35 20.22 0.33
N ILE A 544 -20.84 20.26 -0.90
CA ILE A 544 -20.86 19.13 -1.83
C ILE A 544 -19.46 18.90 -2.43
N ILE A 545 -19.14 17.63 -2.66
CA ILE A 545 -17.96 17.21 -3.41
C ILE A 545 -18.31 17.08 -4.89
N MET A 546 -17.47 17.62 -5.77
CA MET A 546 -17.56 17.42 -7.21
C MET A 546 -16.26 16.86 -7.75
N THR A 547 -16.30 15.62 -8.23
CA THR A 547 -15.18 15.01 -8.96
C THR A 547 -15.01 15.69 -10.31
N PHE A 548 -13.78 16.10 -10.62
CA PHE A 548 -13.36 16.55 -11.94
C PHE A 548 -12.23 15.64 -12.42
N GLY A 549 -12.62 14.53 -13.02
CA GLY A 549 -11.72 13.45 -13.44
C GLY A 549 -12.50 12.26 -14.00
N GLY A 550 -11.76 11.18 -14.24
CA GLY A 550 -12.23 9.93 -14.81
C GLY A 550 -11.04 9.12 -15.33
N ASP A 551 -11.35 8.02 -16.03
CA ASP A 551 -10.38 7.07 -16.57
C ASP A 551 -9.31 7.82 -17.41
N PHE A 552 -8.05 7.79 -16.94
CA PHE A 552 -6.87 8.36 -17.58
C PHE A 552 -6.99 9.83 -18.06
N GLN A 553 -7.71 10.65 -17.31
CA GLN A 553 -7.81 12.11 -17.56
C GLN A 553 -6.53 12.85 -17.12
N TYR A 554 -6.45 14.15 -17.42
CA TYR A 554 -5.32 15.03 -17.17
C TYR A 554 -4.03 14.67 -17.93
N GLN A 555 -4.11 13.94 -19.06
CA GLN A 555 -2.96 13.79 -19.99
C GLN A 555 -2.41 15.14 -20.49
N ASN A 556 -3.27 16.17 -20.49
CA ASN A 556 -2.89 17.57 -20.55
C ASN A 556 -3.59 18.33 -19.41
N ALA A 557 -3.03 18.28 -18.21
CA ALA A 557 -3.59 18.95 -17.03
C ALA A 557 -3.79 20.47 -17.25
N LEU A 558 -2.91 21.13 -18.02
CA LEU A 558 -3.02 22.56 -18.31
C LEU A 558 -4.32 22.92 -19.06
N ALA A 559 -4.81 22.06 -19.95
CA ALA A 559 -6.08 22.28 -20.64
C ALA A 559 -7.28 22.21 -19.68
N ASN A 560 -7.28 21.22 -18.79
CA ASN A 560 -8.28 21.07 -17.74
C ASN A 560 -8.26 22.29 -16.80
N TYR A 561 -7.12 22.57 -16.16
CA TYR A 561 -6.98 23.66 -15.19
C TYR A 561 -7.24 25.05 -15.77
N LYS A 562 -6.91 25.31 -17.04
CA LYS A 562 -7.22 26.59 -17.70
C LYS A 562 -8.73 26.85 -17.78
N ASN A 563 -9.55 25.80 -17.90
CA ASN A 563 -11.01 25.92 -17.89
C ASN A 563 -11.55 25.95 -16.46
N LEU A 564 -11.00 25.15 -15.53
CA LEU A 564 -11.39 25.17 -14.12
C LEU A 564 -11.10 26.51 -13.43
N ASP A 565 -9.96 27.14 -13.71
CA ASP A 565 -9.60 28.47 -13.21
C ASP A 565 -10.64 29.52 -13.66
N LYS A 566 -11.10 29.44 -14.93
CA LYS A 566 -12.18 30.30 -15.45
C LYS A 566 -13.52 29.98 -14.81
N LEU A 567 -13.86 28.70 -14.65
CA LEU A 567 -15.12 28.24 -14.08
C LEU A 567 -15.29 28.74 -12.64
N ILE A 568 -14.28 28.52 -11.79
CA ILE A 568 -14.22 29.02 -10.41
C ILE A 568 -14.42 30.54 -10.39
N LYS A 569 -13.64 31.28 -11.19
CA LYS A 569 -13.74 32.74 -11.28
C LYS A 569 -15.15 33.20 -11.66
N TYR A 570 -15.66 32.78 -12.81
CA TYR A 570 -16.90 33.33 -13.35
C TYR A 570 -18.16 32.86 -12.62
N VAL A 571 -18.13 31.70 -11.94
CA VAL A 571 -19.23 31.29 -11.03
C VAL A 571 -19.20 32.11 -9.75
N ASN A 572 -18.02 32.34 -9.15
CA ASN A 572 -17.90 33.15 -7.93
C ASN A 572 -18.19 34.64 -8.19
N ASP A 573 -17.88 35.17 -9.39
CA ASP A 573 -18.27 36.52 -9.81
C ASP A 573 -19.80 36.73 -9.75
N GLN A 574 -20.61 35.67 -9.98
CA GLN A 574 -22.08 35.76 -9.84
C GLN A 574 -22.57 35.92 -8.41
N GLN A 575 -21.73 35.76 -7.38
CA GLN A 575 -22.13 36.04 -5.99
C GLN A 575 -22.51 37.53 -5.82
N MET A 576 -21.88 38.44 -6.56
CA MET A 576 -22.27 39.85 -6.62
C MET A 576 -23.64 40.08 -7.27
N ASN A 577 -24.10 39.14 -8.10
CA ASN A 577 -25.42 39.13 -8.73
C ASN A 577 -26.45 38.28 -7.95
N GLY A 578 -26.12 37.88 -6.71
CA GLY A 578 -27.03 37.13 -5.83
C GLY A 578 -26.93 35.60 -5.93
N SER A 579 -25.96 35.05 -6.65
CA SER A 579 -25.69 33.60 -6.61
C SER A 579 -25.27 33.18 -5.20
N ASN A 580 -25.87 32.10 -4.69
CA ASN A 580 -25.50 31.47 -3.43
C ASN A 580 -24.48 30.34 -3.61
N VAL A 581 -23.86 30.20 -4.79
CA VAL A 581 -22.88 29.14 -5.08
C VAL A 581 -21.46 29.69 -4.95
N ASN A 582 -20.61 28.91 -4.29
CA ASN A 582 -19.22 29.23 -3.99
C ASN A 582 -18.33 28.03 -4.32
N VAL A 583 -17.36 28.22 -5.22
CA VAL A 583 -16.62 27.14 -5.88
C VAL A 583 -15.13 27.31 -5.67
N PHE A 584 -14.41 26.23 -5.36
CA PHE A 584 -12.97 26.26 -5.15
C PHE A 584 -12.33 24.89 -5.36
N TYR A 585 -11.02 24.88 -5.61
CA TYR A 585 -10.23 23.65 -5.59
C TYR A 585 -10.13 23.10 -4.17
N SER A 586 -10.40 21.82 -4.02
CA SER A 586 -10.40 21.08 -2.77
C SER A 586 -9.73 19.72 -2.97
N THR A 587 -9.54 19.01 -1.86
CA THR A 587 -9.29 17.57 -1.81
C THR A 587 -10.42 16.89 -1.05
N PRO A 588 -10.52 15.54 -1.09
CA PRO A 588 -11.46 14.79 -0.26
C PRO A 588 -11.22 15.00 1.25
N SER A 589 -9.97 15.16 1.69
CA SER A 589 -9.66 15.46 3.10
C SER A 589 -10.24 16.83 3.52
N CYS A 590 -10.08 17.85 2.67
CA CYS A 590 -10.67 19.17 2.92
C CYS A 590 -12.21 19.15 2.91
N TYR A 591 -12.82 18.34 2.04
CA TYR A 591 -14.27 18.13 2.03
C TYR A 591 -14.76 17.48 3.33
N LEU A 592 -14.15 16.36 3.71
CA LEU A 592 -14.51 15.63 4.93
C LEU A 592 -14.36 16.48 6.20
N TYR A 593 -13.28 17.27 6.28
CA TYR A 593 -13.07 18.21 7.39
C TYR A 593 -14.15 19.29 7.46
N ALA A 594 -14.63 19.78 6.32
CA ALA A 594 -15.75 20.72 6.28
C ALA A 594 -17.06 20.08 6.78
N LEU A 595 -17.36 18.84 6.37
CA LEU A 595 -18.51 18.08 6.88
C LEU A 595 -18.42 17.85 8.40
N ASN A 596 -17.21 17.58 8.93
CA ASN A 596 -16.99 17.40 10.35
C ASN A 596 -17.32 18.67 11.16
N LYS A 597 -16.89 19.83 10.66
CA LYS A 597 -17.20 21.15 11.26
C LYS A 597 -18.69 21.48 11.33
N VAL A 598 -19.54 20.90 10.49
CA VAL A 598 -21.00 21.08 10.59
C VAL A 598 -21.55 20.56 11.92
N ASN A 599 -20.83 19.64 12.59
CA ASN A 599 -21.16 19.11 13.91
C ASN A 599 -22.60 18.59 14.03
N ARG A 600 -23.08 17.92 12.98
CA ARG A 600 -24.38 17.23 12.93
C ARG A 600 -24.25 15.75 13.31
N SER A 601 -25.37 15.15 13.69
CA SER A 601 -25.51 13.69 13.73
C SER A 601 -25.60 13.11 12.31
N TRP A 602 -24.97 11.96 12.13
CA TRP A 602 -24.95 11.19 10.90
C TRP A 602 -25.62 9.84 11.10
N ILE A 603 -26.34 9.41 10.06
CA ILE A 603 -26.95 8.08 10.01
C ILE A 603 -25.87 6.98 10.00
N THR A 604 -26.25 5.74 10.31
CA THR A 604 -25.31 4.63 10.42
C THR A 604 -25.65 3.44 9.51
N LYS A 605 -24.64 2.78 8.93
CA LYS A 605 -24.74 1.50 8.20
C LYS A 605 -23.91 0.41 8.90
N THR A 606 -24.30 -0.86 8.80
CA THR A 606 -23.65 -2.03 9.47
C THR A 606 -23.43 -3.25 8.57
N ASP A 607 -24.12 -3.32 7.44
CA ASP A 607 -23.96 -4.31 6.36
C ASP A 607 -22.93 -3.84 5.31
N ASP A 608 -22.76 -4.59 4.22
CA ASP A 608 -21.90 -4.22 3.08
C ASP A 608 -22.70 -3.64 1.89
N PHE A 609 -22.02 -3.32 0.80
CA PHE A 609 -22.62 -2.84 -0.46
C PHE A 609 -22.66 -3.93 -1.54
N PHE A 610 -22.82 -5.19 -1.14
CA PHE A 610 -22.93 -6.33 -2.05
C PHE A 610 -24.33 -6.96 -2.11
N PRO A 611 -24.68 -7.62 -3.24
CA PRO A 611 -24.05 -7.46 -4.55
C PRO A 611 -24.38 -6.10 -5.19
N HIS A 612 -23.47 -5.62 -6.03
CA HIS A 612 -23.65 -4.39 -6.80
C HIS A 612 -24.50 -4.61 -8.06
N ALA A 613 -25.35 -3.64 -8.40
CA ALA A 613 -26.07 -3.60 -9.66
C ALA A 613 -26.37 -2.16 -10.13
N HIS A 614 -26.12 -1.86 -11.41
CA HIS A 614 -26.48 -0.56 -12.00
C HIS A 614 -27.90 -0.50 -12.59
N HIS A 615 -28.57 -1.65 -12.78
CA HIS A 615 -29.90 -1.76 -13.39
C HIS A 615 -30.53 -3.12 -13.05
N PRO A 616 -31.87 -3.30 -13.08
CA PRO A 616 -32.57 -4.57 -12.88
C PRO A 616 -31.90 -5.87 -13.36
N HIS A 617 -31.31 -5.87 -14.56
CA HIS A 617 -30.72 -7.04 -15.22
C HIS A 617 -29.18 -7.01 -15.27
N ARG A 618 -28.54 -6.21 -14.41
CA ARG A 618 -27.09 -5.95 -14.40
C ARG A 618 -26.50 -6.15 -13.00
N PHE A 619 -26.58 -7.37 -12.46
CA PHE A 619 -25.87 -7.74 -11.23
C PHE A 619 -24.43 -8.13 -11.53
N TRP A 620 -23.50 -7.43 -10.89
CA TRP A 620 -22.06 -7.62 -11.06
C TRP A 620 -21.59 -8.72 -10.11
N THR A 621 -22.08 -9.94 -10.33
CA THR A 621 -21.80 -11.11 -9.49
C THR A 621 -21.10 -12.24 -10.26
N GLY A 622 -20.80 -12.01 -11.54
CA GLY A 622 -20.03 -12.94 -12.37
C GLY A 622 -18.52 -12.86 -12.09
N TYR A 623 -18.01 -11.66 -11.81
CA TYR A 623 -16.58 -11.44 -11.49
C TYR A 623 -16.13 -12.15 -10.20
N PHE A 624 -17.06 -12.51 -9.31
CA PHE A 624 -16.76 -13.36 -8.15
C PHE A 624 -16.12 -14.71 -8.53
N THR A 625 -16.37 -15.20 -9.75
CA THR A 625 -15.78 -16.45 -10.28
C THR A 625 -14.93 -16.25 -11.55
N SER A 626 -15.07 -15.16 -12.31
CA SER A 626 -14.31 -14.93 -13.56
C SER A 626 -12.80 -15.15 -13.39
N ARG A 627 -12.15 -15.80 -14.37
CA ARG A 627 -10.74 -16.23 -14.30
C ARG A 627 -10.37 -17.01 -13.02
N PRO A 628 -11.07 -18.12 -12.72
CA PRO A 628 -10.85 -18.86 -11.46
C PRO A 628 -9.46 -19.51 -11.37
N ALA A 629 -8.73 -19.64 -12.48
CA ALA A 629 -7.33 -20.02 -12.49
C ALA A 629 -6.40 -18.90 -11.98
N LEU A 630 -6.63 -17.65 -12.40
CA LEU A 630 -5.85 -16.49 -11.95
C LEU A 630 -6.08 -16.22 -10.46
N LYS A 631 -7.35 -16.26 -10.01
CA LYS A 631 -7.73 -16.19 -8.59
C LYS A 631 -6.97 -17.22 -7.73
N ARG A 632 -6.83 -18.46 -8.20
CA ARG A 632 -6.06 -19.48 -7.47
C ARG A 632 -4.56 -19.23 -7.49
N PHE A 633 -4.04 -18.68 -8.59
CA PHE A 633 -2.62 -18.37 -8.74
C PHE A 633 -2.20 -17.19 -7.86
N GLU A 634 -3.07 -16.19 -7.66
CA GLU A 634 -2.91 -15.14 -6.64
C GLU A 634 -2.79 -15.78 -5.25
N ARG A 635 -3.73 -16.64 -4.85
CA ARG A 635 -3.70 -17.30 -3.53
C ARG A 635 -2.44 -18.15 -3.31
N TYR A 636 -2.00 -18.88 -4.33
CA TYR A 636 -0.75 -19.65 -4.30
C TYR A 636 0.49 -18.74 -4.17
N SER A 637 0.49 -17.62 -4.88
CA SER A 637 1.58 -16.64 -4.87
C SER A 637 1.66 -15.86 -3.56
N ASN A 638 0.51 -15.55 -2.92
CA ASN A 638 0.46 -14.96 -1.58
C ASN A 638 1.14 -15.87 -0.55
N ASN A 639 0.77 -17.15 -0.52
CA ASN A 639 1.36 -18.13 0.39
C ASN A 639 2.90 -18.22 0.21
N ILE A 640 3.38 -18.29 -1.04
CA ILE A 640 4.82 -18.23 -1.33
C ILE A 640 5.45 -16.93 -0.80
N LEU A 641 4.79 -15.77 -0.97
CA LEU A 641 5.27 -14.48 -0.45
C LEU A 641 5.43 -14.50 1.08
N GLN A 642 4.46 -15.04 1.83
CA GLN A 642 4.59 -15.15 3.29
C GLN A 642 5.70 -16.12 3.69
N VAL A 643 5.81 -17.27 3.02
CA VAL A 643 6.88 -18.24 3.29
C VAL A 643 8.27 -17.64 3.05
N ILE A 644 8.48 -16.88 1.97
CA ILE A 644 9.81 -16.27 1.72
C ILE A 644 10.16 -15.15 2.70
N ARG A 645 9.17 -14.39 3.21
CA ARG A 645 9.40 -13.40 4.28
C ARG A 645 9.78 -14.07 5.59
N GLN A 646 9.10 -15.16 5.97
CA GLN A 646 9.45 -16.00 7.12
C GLN A 646 10.86 -16.61 6.97
N LEU A 647 11.15 -17.21 5.81
CA LEU A 647 12.47 -17.80 5.52
C LEU A 647 13.58 -16.75 5.57
N ASN A 648 13.39 -15.58 4.96
CA ASN A 648 14.35 -14.47 5.02
C ASN A 648 14.59 -14.01 6.46
N THR A 649 13.52 -13.87 7.25
CA THR A 649 13.55 -13.50 8.67
C THR A 649 14.38 -14.48 9.50
N PHE A 650 14.05 -15.77 9.49
CA PHE A 650 14.72 -16.77 10.34
C PHE A 650 16.13 -17.13 9.87
N SER A 651 16.43 -16.93 8.59
CA SER A 651 17.78 -17.16 8.04
C SER A 651 18.68 -15.92 8.05
N ASN A 652 18.15 -14.77 8.49
CA ASN A 652 18.76 -13.45 8.43
C ASN A 652 19.50 -13.21 7.10
N SER A 653 18.76 -13.31 5.99
CA SER A 653 19.36 -13.30 4.64
C SER A 653 19.40 -11.94 3.96
N GLN A 654 18.66 -10.93 4.45
CA GLN A 654 18.63 -9.57 3.89
C GLN A 654 18.23 -9.52 2.40
N LEU A 655 17.34 -10.41 1.95
CA LEU A 655 16.93 -10.57 0.55
C LEU A 655 15.70 -9.74 0.16
N ARG A 656 15.56 -8.54 0.74
CA ARG A 656 14.38 -7.68 0.58
C ARG A 656 14.12 -7.32 -0.90
N ASN A 657 15.17 -7.14 -1.69
CA ASN A 657 15.07 -6.85 -3.13
C ASN A 657 14.48 -8.01 -3.95
N GLN A 658 14.79 -9.26 -3.59
CA GLN A 658 14.21 -10.45 -4.23
C GLN A 658 12.75 -10.64 -3.82
N ILE A 659 12.42 -10.38 -2.55
CA ILE A 659 11.05 -10.40 -2.02
C ILE A 659 10.18 -9.31 -2.67
N PHE A 660 10.76 -8.13 -2.94
CA PHE A 660 10.06 -7.03 -3.61
C PHE A 660 9.48 -7.44 -4.97
N SER A 661 10.18 -8.28 -5.75
CA SER A 661 9.69 -8.73 -7.06
C SER A 661 8.37 -9.50 -6.99
N LEU A 662 8.17 -10.32 -5.95
CA LEU A 662 6.88 -11.00 -5.73
C LEU A 662 5.88 -10.09 -5.01
N SER A 663 6.35 -9.21 -4.12
CA SER A 663 5.50 -8.23 -3.42
C SER A 663 4.83 -7.27 -4.39
N GLU A 664 5.58 -6.72 -5.36
CA GLU A 664 5.05 -5.85 -6.41
C GLU A 664 4.04 -6.60 -7.29
N ALA A 665 4.36 -7.82 -7.73
CA ALA A 665 3.45 -8.63 -8.55
C ALA A 665 2.15 -8.98 -7.81
N MET A 666 2.24 -9.35 -6.53
CA MET A 666 1.09 -9.61 -5.66
C MET A 666 0.23 -8.37 -5.43
N ALA A 667 0.86 -7.20 -5.24
CA ALA A 667 0.17 -5.95 -5.02
C ALA A 667 -0.54 -5.44 -6.29
N ILE A 668 0.08 -5.59 -7.46
CA ILE A 668 -0.56 -5.38 -8.78
C ILE A 668 -1.78 -6.31 -8.94
N ALA A 669 -1.64 -7.59 -8.61
CA ALA A 669 -2.71 -8.58 -8.75
C ALA A 669 -3.97 -8.30 -7.91
N GLN A 670 -3.93 -7.38 -6.93
CA GLN A 670 -5.11 -7.00 -6.16
C GLN A 670 -6.03 -5.98 -6.87
N HIS A 671 -5.58 -5.35 -7.96
CA HIS A 671 -6.35 -4.33 -8.69
C HIS A 671 -7.74 -4.85 -9.11
N HIS A 672 -8.71 -3.94 -9.21
CA HIS A 672 -10.10 -4.29 -9.48
C HIS A 672 -10.42 -4.84 -10.87
N ASP A 673 -9.46 -4.90 -11.81
CA ASP A 673 -9.56 -5.74 -13.01
C ASP A 673 -8.60 -6.94 -13.04
N ALA A 674 -7.78 -7.13 -12.00
CA ALA A 674 -6.82 -8.23 -11.90
C ALA A 674 -7.43 -9.49 -11.26
N VAL A 675 -7.46 -9.58 -9.93
CA VAL A 675 -8.01 -10.77 -9.23
C VAL A 675 -9.52 -10.94 -9.48
N SER A 676 -10.24 -9.87 -9.80
CA SER A 676 -11.64 -9.90 -10.26
C SER A 676 -11.83 -10.65 -11.59
N GLY A 677 -10.82 -10.70 -12.45
CA GLY A 677 -10.85 -11.37 -13.74
C GLY A 677 -11.69 -10.64 -14.80
N THR A 678 -11.62 -9.31 -14.81
CA THR A 678 -12.40 -8.43 -15.71
C THR A 678 -11.56 -7.68 -16.75
N GLU A 679 -10.25 -7.92 -16.78
CA GLU A 679 -9.29 -7.44 -17.77
C GLU A 679 -9.36 -8.19 -19.12
N LYS A 680 -8.72 -7.61 -20.15
CA LYS A 680 -8.51 -8.28 -21.45
C LYS A 680 -7.55 -9.48 -21.33
N GLN A 681 -7.70 -10.49 -22.17
CA GLN A 681 -6.94 -11.75 -22.04
C GLN A 681 -5.41 -11.57 -22.06
N HIS A 682 -4.88 -10.59 -22.82
CA HIS A 682 -3.44 -10.33 -22.85
C HIS A 682 -2.92 -9.67 -21.56
N VAL A 683 -3.80 -8.99 -20.81
CA VAL A 683 -3.50 -8.38 -19.51
C VAL A 683 -3.55 -9.44 -18.40
N ALA A 684 -4.52 -10.36 -18.45
CA ALA A 684 -4.54 -11.56 -17.62
C ALA A 684 -3.24 -12.38 -17.75
N ASN A 685 -2.72 -12.48 -18.97
CA ASN A 685 -1.45 -13.15 -19.26
C ASN A 685 -0.24 -12.38 -18.67
N ASP A 686 -0.26 -11.03 -18.68
CA ASP A 686 0.77 -10.19 -18.05
C ASP A 686 0.75 -10.33 -16.52
N TYR A 687 -0.43 -10.34 -15.89
CA TYR A 687 -0.56 -10.64 -14.46
C TYR A 687 0.00 -12.01 -14.09
N ALA A 688 -0.38 -13.06 -14.82
CA ALA A 688 0.19 -14.39 -14.62
C ALA A 688 1.73 -14.42 -14.86
N GLN A 689 2.23 -13.68 -15.86
CA GLN A 689 3.66 -13.57 -16.11
C GLN A 689 4.40 -12.87 -14.97
N ARG A 690 3.86 -11.78 -14.42
CA ARG A 690 4.44 -11.06 -13.27
C ARG A 690 4.50 -11.95 -12.02
N LEU A 691 3.41 -12.66 -11.70
CA LEU A 691 3.39 -13.62 -10.59
C LEU A 691 4.42 -14.73 -10.77
N SER A 692 4.54 -15.29 -11.98
CA SER A 692 5.53 -16.31 -12.32
C SER A 692 6.97 -15.80 -12.12
N ILE A 693 7.29 -14.61 -12.63
CA ILE A 693 8.61 -13.96 -12.44
C ILE A 693 8.88 -13.70 -10.94
N GLY A 694 7.86 -13.30 -10.17
CA GLY A 694 7.96 -13.16 -8.72
C GLY A 694 8.27 -14.47 -8.01
N ILE A 695 7.67 -15.59 -8.42
CA ILE A 695 7.96 -16.93 -7.88
C ILE A 695 9.37 -17.39 -8.27
N ASP A 696 9.84 -17.10 -9.48
CA ASP A 696 11.23 -17.37 -9.87
C ASP A 696 12.24 -16.56 -9.04
N ALA A 697 11.90 -15.32 -8.68
CA ALA A 697 12.68 -14.54 -7.71
C ALA A 697 12.62 -15.15 -6.29
N ALA A 698 11.46 -15.66 -5.87
CA ALA A 698 11.24 -16.35 -4.60
C ALA A 698 12.09 -17.63 -4.47
N LEU A 699 12.32 -18.37 -5.57
CA LEU A 699 13.23 -19.52 -5.59
C LEU A 699 14.67 -19.16 -5.18
N ASN A 700 15.15 -17.94 -5.48
CA ASN A 700 16.46 -17.48 -5.02
C ASN A 700 16.48 -17.23 -3.51
N VAL A 701 15.36 -16.75 -2.94
CA VAL A 701 15.20 -16.60 -1.48
C VAL A 701 15.22 -17.97 -0.81
N ILE A 702 14.45 -18.94 -1.32
CA ILE A 702 14.42 -20.32 -0.80
C ILE A 702 15.83 -20.94 -0.85
N ASN A 703 16.50 -20.91 -2.01
CA ASN A 703 17.85 -21.50 -2.18
C ASN A 703 18.95 -20.83 -1.32
N THR A 704 18.74 -19.59 -0.87
CA THR A 704 19.72 -18.88 -0.01
C THR A 704 19.40 -19.01 1.47
N ALA A 705 18.12 -18.92 1.83
CA ALA A 705 17.64 -18.96 3.21
C ALA A 705 17.60 -20.39 3.77
N TYR A 706 17.07 -21.33 3.00
CA TYR A 706 16.76 -22.67 3.49
C TYR A 706 18.00 -23.49 3.87
N PRO A 707 19.12 -23.47 3.10
CA PRO A 707 20.35 -24.18 3.49
C PRO A 707 21.01 -23.66 4.78
N LYS A 708 20.69 -22.43 5.22
CA LYS A 708 21.13 -21.91 6.53
C LYS A 708 20.34 -22.57 7.67
N LEU A 709 19.03 -22.77 7.50
CA LEU A 709 18.16 -23.42 8.48
C LEU A 709 18.37 -24.94 8.55
N LEU A 710 18.74 -25.58 7.44
CA LEU A 710 19.03 -27.02 7.39
C LEU A 710 20.30 -27.44 8.16
N LYS A 711 21.30 -26.57 8.30
CA LYS A 711 22.61 -26.97 8.85
C LYS A 711 22.54 -27.19 10.37
N LYS A 712 23.25 -28.21 10.87
CA LYS A 712 23.49 -28.40 12.31
C LYS A 712 24.69 -27.55 12.75
N ASP A 713 24.61 -26.99 13.95
CA ASP A 713 25.43 -25.84 14.39
C ASP A 713 26.96 -26.08 14.46
N ASN A 714 27.42 -27.31 14.26
CA ASN A 714 28.82 -27.71 14.34
C ASN A 714 29.38 -28.36 13.05
N GLN A 715 28.72 -28.22 11.89
CA GLN A 715 29.19 -28.85 10.64
C GLN A 715 29.29 -27.89 9.44
N SER A 716 30.52 -27.70 8.96
CA SER A 716 30.83 -27.01 7.70
C SER A 716 30.56 -27.93 6.49
N SER A 717 29.29 -28.25 6.22
CA SER A 717 28.93 -28.93 4.96
C SER A 717 29.14 -27.99 3.78
N THR A 718 29.98 -28.43 2.83
CA THR A 718 30.26 -27.77 1.55
C THR A 718 29.32 -28.23 0.42
N VAL A 719 28.33 -29.08 0.72
CA VAL A 719 27.35 -29.56 -0.26
C VAL A 719 26.15 -28.64 -0.22
N GLU A 720 26.02 -27.80 -1.25
CA GLU A 720 24.79 -27.05 -1.53
C GLU A 720 23.75 -28.00 -2.11
N ILE A 721 22.65 -28.16 -1.39
CA ILE A 721 21.45 -28.82 -1.91
C ILE A 721 20.64 -27.74 -2.60
N GLN A 722 20.38 -27.89 -3.90
CA GLN A 722 19.53 -26.98 -4.65
C GLN A 722 18.06 -27.35 -4.45
N GLN A 723 17.25 -26.39 -4.00
CA GLN A 723 15.80 -26.52 -3.88
C GLN A 723 15.10 -26.05 -5.16
N PHE A 724 13.96 -26.67 -5.47
CA PHE A 724 13.05 -26.24 -6.52
C PHE A 724 11.59 -26.47 -6.10
N LEU A 725 10.66 -25.75 -6.76
CA LEU A 725 9.22 -25.95 -6.61
C LEU A 725 8.68 -26.71 -7.83
N CYS A 726 7.71 -27.60 -7.62
CA CYS A 726 6.89 -28.12 -8.71
C CYS A 726 5.52 -27.43 -8.64
N GLN A 727 5.36 -26.38 -9.45
CA GLN A 727 4.19 -25.49 -9.42
C GLN A 727 2.91 -26.16 -9.96
N ILE A 728 3.02 -27.28 -10.68
CA ILE A 728 1.93 -27.97 -11.39
C ILE A 728 1.65 -29.38 -10.82
N THR A 729 1.91 -29.59 -9.54
CA THR A 729 1.55 -30.84 -8.83
C THR A 729 0.03 -31.10 -8.81
N ASN A 730 -0.80 -30.06 -8.96
CA ASN A 730 -2.25 -30.16 -9.10
C ASN A 730 -2.70 -30.96 -10.35
N ILE A 731 -1.90 -31.00 -11.41
CA ILE A 731 -2.14 -31.88 -12.59
C ILE A 731 -1.31 -33.17 -12.52
N SER A 732 -0.81 -33.52 -11.33
CA SER A 732 0.05 -34.68 -11.08
C SER A 732 1.32 -34.67 -11.94
N GLU A 733 2.00 -33.52 -12.01
CA GLU A 733 3.24 -33.35 -12.76
C GLU A 733 4.36 -32.75 -11.91
N CYS A 734 5.54 -33.37 -11.97
CA CYS A 734 6.77 -32.87 -11.37
C CYS A 734 7.96 -33.53 -12.09
N LEU A 735 8.20 -33.13 -13.34
CA LEU A 735 9.14 -33.77 -14.28
C LEU A 735 10.54 -34.03 -13.68
N THR A 736 10.99 -33.16 -12.78
CA THR A 736 12.30 -33.25 -12.10
C THR A 736 12.46 -34.51 -11.23
N ILE A 737 11.39 -34.97 -10.55
CA ILE A 737 11.45 -36.15 -9.67
C ILE A 737 11.08 -37.46 -10.36
N GLU A 738 10.40 -37.41 -11.51
CA GLU A 738 9.92 -38.60 -12.24
C GLU A 738 11.01 -39.60 -12.64
N ASN A 739 12.27 -39.17 -12.69
CA ASN A 739 13.42 -40.03 -12.98
C ASN A 739 14.43 -40.14 -11.82
N ALA A 740 14.17 -39.48 -10.68
CA ALA A 740 15.06 -39.47 -9.53
C ALA A 740 15.07 -40.83 -8.83
N LYS A 741 16.25 -41.34 -8.45
CA LYS A 741 16.35 -42.55 -7.60
C LYS A 741 16.12 -42.23 -6.12
N GLN A 742 16.54 -41.04 -5.72
CA GLN A 742 16.43 -40.49 -4.38
C GLN A 742 16.14 -38.99 -4.49
N PHE A 743 15.23 -38.49 -3.68
CA PHE A 743 14.93 -37.07 -3.53
C PHE A 743 14.41 -36.79 -2.12
N THR A 744 14.41 -35.53 -1.72
CA THR A 744 13.75 -35.08 -0.48
C THR A 744 12.62 -34.12 -0.79
N VAL A 745 11.51 -34.28 -0.06
CA VAL A 745 10.44 -33.29 0.00
C VAL A 745 10.49 -32.60 1.36
N ILE A 746 10.62 -31.29 1.32
CA ILE A 746 10.54 -30.39 2.45
C ILE A 746 9.12 -29.84 2.46
N LEU A 747 8.43 -29.97 3.59
CA LEU A 747 7.15 -29.33 3.82
C LEU A 747 7.34 -28.21 4.83
N TRP A 748 7.23 -26.96 4.38
CA TRP A 748 7.24 -25.79 5.26
C TRP A 748 5.81 -25.44 5.65
N ASN A 749 5.51 -25.46 6.94
CA ASN A 749 4.28 -24.97 7.53
C ASN A 749 4.43 -23.47 7.85
N PRO A 750 3.73 -22.57 7.14
CA PRO A 750 3.76 -21.14 7.42
C PRO A 750 2.89 -20.69 8.60
N ILE A 751 1.97 -21.52 9.11
CA ILE A 751 1.06 -21.11 10.18
C ILE A 751 1.62 -21.41 11.57
N SER A 752 1.16 -20.66 12.57
CA SER A 752 1.61 -20.71 13.97
C SER A 752 1.10 -21.91 14.78
N HIS A 753 0.48 -22.89 14.13
CA HIS A 753 -0.11 -24.10 14.71
C HIS A 753 0.47 -25.34 14.03
N PRO A 754 0.61 -26.49 14.72
CA PRO A 754 0.97 -27.74 14.06
C PRO A 754 -0.10 -28.13 13.03
N VAL A 755 0.32 -28.60 11.86
CA VAL A 755 -0.60 -29.01 10.78
C VAL A 755 -0.38 -30.49 10.47
N VAL A 756 -1.48 -31.23 10.39
CA VAL A 756 -1.52 -32.64 10.01
C VAL A 756 -2.33 -32.75 8.71
N GLY A 757 -1.89 -33.58 7.77
CA GLY A 757 -2.58 -33.70 6.49
C GLY A 757 -1.94 -34.74 5.60
N TYR A 758 -2.32 -34.75 4.31
CA TYR A 758 -1.87 -35.75 3.35
C TYR A 758 -1.16 -35.08 2.17
N LEU A 759 0.04 -35.55 1.82
CA LEU A 759 0.75 -35.09 0.62
C LEU A 759 0.58 -36.12 -0.50
N ARG A 760 0.21 -35.63 -1.70
CA ARG A 760 0.18 -36.37 -2.96
C ARG A 760 1.43 -36.05 -3.77
N VAL A 761 2.28 -37.04 -4.04
CA VAL A 761 3.49 -36.87 -4.87
C VAL A 761 3.36 -37.69 -6.16
N PRO A 762 3.39 -37.11 -7.37
CA PRO A 762 3.33 -37.87 -8.61
C PRO A 762 4.60 -38.70 -8.80
N VAL A 763 4.45 -39.99 -9.08
CA VAL A 763 5.57 -40.95 -9.16
C VAL A 763 5.44 -41.91 -10.35
N THR A 764 6.59 -42.35 -10.86
CA THR A 764 6.76 -43.36 -11.92
C THR A 764 7.20 -44.72 -11.39
N ARG A 765 7.45 -44.82 -10.08
CA ARG A 765 8.05 -45.96 -9.36
C ARG A 765 7.52 -46.01 -7.94
N SER A 766 7.66 -47.15 -7.29
CA SER A 766 7.36 -47.34 -5.88
C SER A 766 8.52 -46.81 -5.03
N TYR A 767 8.22 -46.02 -3.99
CA TYR A 767 9.22 -45.42 -3.09
C TYR A 767 8.89 -45.74 -1.63
N THR A 768 9.91 -46.03 -0.83
CA THR A 768 9.84 -45.93 0.64
C THR A 768 9.96 -44.45 1.01
N VAL A 769 9.02 -43.94 1.80
CA VAL A 769 9.14 -42.62 2.43
C VAL A 769 9.66 -42.76 3.85
N ARG A 770 10.63 -41.92 4.22
CA ARG A 770 11.18 -41.84 5.59
C ARG A 770 11.10 -40.41 6.11
N ASP A 771 10.74 -40.25 7.38
CA ASP A 771 10.86 -39.01 8.14
C ASP A 771 12.06 -39.11 9.11
N SER A 772 12.15 -38.20 10.09
CA SER A 772 13.18 -38.24 11.14
C SER A 772 13.08 -39.45 12.09
N SER A 773 11.92 -40.10 12.14
CA SER A 773 11.60 -41.22 13.04
C SER A 773 11.89 -42.57 12.37
N GLY A 774 11.75 -42.66 11.05
CA GLY A 774 12.01 -43.87 10.26
C GLY A 774 11.13 -43.96 9.01
N PRO A 775 10.87 -45.17 8.47
CA PRO A 775 9.85 -45.36 7.46
C PRO A 775 8.46 -44.93 7.96
N ILE A 776 7.69 -44.28 7.10
CA ILE A 776 6.28 -43.95 7.36
C ILE A 776 5.37 -44.71 6.38
N ARG A 777 4.12 -44.97 6.77
CA ARG A 777 3.13 -45.60 5.89
C ARG A 777 2.86 -44.69 4.69
N SER A 778 3.00 -45.24 3.50
CA SER A 778 2.69 -44.58 2.23
C SER A 778 1.98 -45.54 1.29
N GLU A 779 1.02 -45.02 0.52
CA GLU A 779 0.16 -45.79 -0.37
C GLU A 779 0.28 -45.27 -1.80
N LEU A 780 0.23 -46.16 -2.79
CA LEU A 780 0.21 -45.80 -4.20
C LEU A 780 -1.24 -45.77 -4.69
N ILE A 781 -1.69 -44.62 -5.19
CA ILE A 781 -3.01 -44.46 -5.78
C ILE A 781 -2.87 -44.13 -7.27
N PRO A 782 -3.58 -44.84 -8.18
CA PRO A 782 -3.57 -44.50 -9.60
C PRO A 782 -4.07 -43.08 -9.88
N ILE A 783 -3.34 -42.31 -10.68
CA ILE A 783 -3.81 -40.98 -11.12
C ILE A 783 -5.07 -41.16 -12.00
N SER A 784 -6.11 -40.37 -11.74
CA SER A 784 -7.38 -40.42 -12.47
C SER A 784 -7.19 -40.18 -13.97
N ASN A 785 -8.06 -40.79 -14.80
CA ASN A 785 -7.98 -40.60 -16.25
C ASN A 785 -8.20 -39.13 -16.63
N SER A 786 -9.15 -38.46 -15.98
CA SER A 786 -9.40 -37.02 -16.13
C SER A 786 -8.14 -36.19 -15.93
N THR A 787 -7.35 -36.48 -14.90
CA THR A 787 -6.06 -35.80 -14.64
C THR A 787 -5.03 -36.10 -15.73
N LYS A 788 -4.93 -37.37 -16.16
CA LYS A 788 -4.01 -37.80 -17.23
C LYS A 788 -4.30 -37.11 -18.57
N THR A 789 -5.56 -36.75 -18.82
CA THR A 789 -6.01 -36.10 -20.06
C THR A 789 -6.01 -34.57 -20.04
N ILE A 790 -5.60 -33.91 -18.94
CA ILE A 790 -5.58 -32.43 -18.88
C ILE A 790 -4.64 -31.87 -19.97
N PRO A 791 -5.10 -30.96 -20.85
CA PRO A 791 -4.26 -30.33 -21.87
C PRO A 791 -3.04 -29.65 -21.27
N GLY A 792 -1.87 -29.90 -21.87
CA GLY A 792 -0.59 -29.34 -21.40
C GLY A 792 0.20 -30.24 -20.44
N ARG A 793 -0.41 -31.29 -19.87
CA ARG A 793 0.28 -32.29 -19.05
C ARG A 793 1.26 -33.11 -19.90
N MET A 794 2.54 -33.16 -19.50
CA MET A 794 3.63 -33.89 -20.16
C MET A 794 4.21 -35.03 -19.29
N SER A 795 3.75 -35.15 -18.04
CA SER A 795 4.22 -36.14 -17.06
C SER A 795 3.97 -37.60 -17.46
N ASN A 796 4.98 -38.45 -17.23
CA ASN A 796 4.89 -39.91 -17.36
C ASN A 796 4.39 -40.60 -16.07
N ALA A 797 4.12 -39.85 -14.99
CA ALA A 797 3.60 -40.43 -13.75
C ALA A 797 2.22 -41.07 -13.97
N THR A 798 2.09 -42.34 -13.59
CA THR A 798 0.84 -43.11 -13.67
C THR A 798 0.10 -43.18 -12.34
N ASN A 799 0.86 -43.05 -11.23
CA ASN A 799 0.40 -43.14 -9.84
C ASN A 799 0.85 -41.90 -9.07
N GLN A 800 0.14 -41.59 -7.98
CA GLN A 800 0.61 -40.73 -6.90
C GLN A 800 0.98 -41.61 -5.71
N LEU A 801 2.03 -41.23 -4.99
CA LEU A 801 2.31 -41.76 -3.67
C LEU A 801 1.77 -40.78 -2.62
N ILE A 802 0.97 -41.32 -1.70
CA ILE A 802 0.28 -40.57 -0.64
C ILE A 802 0.82 -41.02 0.72
N PHE A 803 1.06 -40.06 1.60
CA PHE A 803 1.40 -40.32 3.00
C PHE A 803 0.84 -39.22 3.89
N LYS A 804 0.58 -39.56 5.15
CA LYS A 804 0.18 -38.60 6.19
C LYS A 804 1.43 -37.87 6.69
N TYR A 805 1.42 -36.55 6.61
CA TYR A 805 2.43 -35.68 7.20
C TYR A 805 1.95 -35.11 8.53
N ASN A 806 2.91 -34.72 9.36
CA ASN A 806 2.71 -33.94 10.58
C ASN A 806 3.81 -32.88 10.59
N LEU A 807 3.45 -31.60 10.74
CA LEU A 807 4.38 -30.47 10.68
C LEU A 807 4.32 -29.68 11.99
N PRO A 808 5.47 -29.26 12.54
CA PRO A 808 5.49 -28.34 13.68
C PRO A 808 4.93 -26.97 13.26
N ALA A 809 4.46 -26.20 14.25
CA ALA A 809 4.10 -24.80 14.06
C ALA A 809 5.27 -23.99 13.49
N LEU A 810 5.00 -23.14 12.49
CA LEU A 810 5.93 -22.21 11.83
C LEU A 810 7.31 -22.83 11.61
N GLY A 811 7.39 -23.84 10.76
CA GLY A 811 8.53 -24.74 10.72
C GLY A 811 8.50 -25.70 9.55
N PHE A 812 9.34 -26.73 9.58
CA PHE A 812 9.36 -27.74 8.51
C PHE A 812 9.63 -29.15 9.02
N ASN A 813 9.19 -30.12 8.22
CA ASN A 813 9.72 -31.49 8.22
C ASN A 813 10.21 -31.87 6.82
N THR A 814 11.27 -32.69 6.80
CA THR A 814 11.89 -33.23 5.58
C THR A 814 11.61 -34.72 5.48
N TYR A 815 11.07 -35.14 4.33
CA TYR A 815 10.74 -36.51 3.97
C TYR A 815 11.68 -37.00 2.87
N PHE A 816 12.27 -38.18 3.06
CA PHE A 816 13.25 -38.80 2.17
C PHE A 816 12.60 -39.93 1.37
N PHE A 817 12.77 -39.91 0.05
CA PHE A 817 12.19 -40.86 -0.89
C PHE A 817 13.29 -41.73 -1.49
N GLU A 818 13.12 -43.05 -1.46
CA GLU A 818 14.06 -44.03 -2.02
C GLU A 818 13.29 -45.17 -2.68
N VAL A 819 13.69 -45.60 -3.88
CA VAL A 819 12.95 -46.64 -4.63
C VAL A 819 12.83 -47.94 -3.81
N ASN A 820 11.63 -48.52 -3.76
CA ASN A 820 11.30 -49.74 -3.04
C ASN A 820 11.24 -50.97 -3.99
N GLU A 821 11.46 -52.18 -3.48
CA GLU A 821 11.50 -53.41 -4.30
C GLU A 821 10.28 -54.36 -4.13
N GLU A 822 9.37 -54.13 -3.18
CA GLU A 822 8.18 -54.98 -2.96
C GLU A 822 6.89 -54.14 -2.76
N GLU A 823 5.75 -54.70 -3.20
CA GLU A 823 4.40 -54.10 -3.17
C GLU A 823 3.40 -55.01 -2.44
N GLU A 824 2.56 -54.42 -1.57
CA GLU A 824 1.33 -55.05 -1.06
C GLU A 824 0.18 -54.04 -1.11
N GLU A 825 -0.99 -54.46 -1.60
CA GLU A 825 -2.26 -53.71 -1.56
C GLU A 825 -3.22 -54.37 -0.57
N GLU A 826 -3.90 -53.58 0.25
CA GLU A 826 -5.08 -54.02 1.03
C GLU A 826 -6.27 -53.10 0.75
N LYS A 827 -7.49 -53.67 0.71
CA LYS A 827 -8.74 -52.95 0.42
C LYS A 827 -9.76 -53.13 1.55
N LEU A 828 -10.52 -52.07 1.81
CA LEU A 828 -11.64 -52.01 2.77
C LEU A 828 -12.89 -51.43 2.10
N GLU A 829 -14.08 -51.88 2.54
CA GLU A 829 -15.40 -51.42 2.08
C GLU A 829 -16.13 -50.66 3.21
N ILE A 830 -16.95 -49.63 2.87
CA ILE A 830 -17.91 -48.93 3.77
C ILE A 830 -18.96 -48.11 2.95
N THR A 831 -19.90 -47.44 3.63
CA THR A 831 -21.28 -47.02 3.25
C THR A 831 -21.48 -45.60 2.62
N LYS A 832 -22.75 -45.08 2.59
CA LYS A 832 -23.33 -44.09 1.61
C LYS A 832 -23.62 -42.66 2.15
N ASN A 833 -23.60 -41.65 1.26
CA ASN A 833 -24.33 -40.33 1.30
C ASN A 833 -24.66 -39.83 -0.16
N GLU A 834 -24.96 -38.56 -0.50
CA GLU A 834 -25.19 -38.07 -1.91
C GLU A 834 -24.61 -36.65 -2.27
N ILE A 835 -24.35 -36.34 -3.57
CA ILE A 835 -23.90 -35.03 -4.16
C ILE A 835 -24.52 -34.74 -5.57
N CYS A 836 -24.60 -33.46 -5.99
CA CYS A 836 -25.07 -32.96 -7.31
C CYS A 836 -24.13 -31.91 -7.99
N ILE A 837 -24.12 -31.84 -9.34
CA ILE A 837 -23.54 -30.72 -10.14
C ILE A 837 -24.61 -30.14 -11.07
N LEU A 838 -24.57 -28.82 -11.35
CA LEU A 838 -25.52 -28.13 -12.24
C LEU A 838 -24.80 -27.20 -13.24
N GLN A 839 -25.51 -26.85 -14.32
CA GLN A 839 -25.01 -25.97 -15.37
C GLN A 839 -26.03 -24.87 -15.66
N ASN A 840 -25.60 -23.61 -15.54
CA ASN A 840 -26.36 -22.45 -15.99
C ASN A 840 -25.98 -22.09 -17.44
N GLN A 841 -26.97 -21.70 -18.24
CA GLN A 841 -26.75 -21.06 -19.53
C GLN A 841 -26.64 -19.54 -19.32
N GLY A 842 -25.51 -18.95 -19.70
CA GLY A 842 -25.34 -17.50 -19.66
C GLY A 842 -26.23 -16.83 -20.72
N TYR A 843 -26.88 -15.73 -20.37
CA TYR A 843 -27.81 -15.03 -21.25
C TYR A 843 -27.07 -14.45 -22.48
N SER A 844 -27.40 -14.96 -23.67
CA SER A 844 -26.91 -14.45 -24.95
C SER A 844 -27.60 -13.12 -25.30
N GLY A 845 -27.05 -12.02 -24.79
CA GLY A 845 -27.54 -10.67 -25.03
C GLY A 845 -26.84 -9.98 -26.21
N ASN A 846 -27.51 -9.00 -26.82
CA ASN A 846 -26.89 -8.09 -27.81
C ASN A 846 -26.57 -6.70 -27.21
N ASN A 847 -26.87 -6.50 -25.92
CA ASN A 847 -26.64 -5.27 -25.16
C ASN A 847 -27.29 -3.99 -25.72
N SER A 848 -28.20 -4.08 -26.71
CA SER A 848 -28.79 -2.89 -27.36
C SER A 848 -29.83 -2.16 -26.51
N GLN A 849 -30.38 -2.85 -25.51
CA GLN A 849 -31.21 -2.31 -24.44
C GLN A 849 -31.04 -3.17 -23.18
N PHE A 850 -31.45 -2.66 -22.02
CA PHE A 850 -31.22 -3.32 -20.73
C PHE A 850 -31.78 -4.74 -20.63
N ASP A 851 -32.93 -5.00 -21.26
CA ASP A 851 -33.56 -6.33 -21.26
C ASP A 851 -32.76 -7.37 -22.06
N PHE A 852 -31.86 -6.92 -22.95
CA PHE A 852 -30.96 -7.74 -23.76
C PHE A 852 -29.52 -7.71 -23.26
N GLN A 853 -29.30 -7.41 -21.97
CA GLN A 853 -27.99 -7.53 -21.32
C GLN A 853 -27.45 -8.96 -21.43
N ALA A 854 -26.20 -9.11 -21.87
CA ALA A 854 -25.47 -10.37 -21.86
C ALA A 854 -24.86 -10.68 -20.49
N SER A 855 -24.66 -11.97 -20.19
CA SER A 855 -23.69 -12.40 -19.18
C SER A 855 -22.27 -12.21 -19.74
N GLY A 856 -21.33 -11.70 -18.93
CA GLY A 856 -19.95 -11.41 -19.36
C GLY A 856 -18.95 -11.48 -18.20
N ALA A 857 -17.81 -10.81 -18.31
CA ALA A 857 -16.76 -10.87 -17.30
C ALA A 857 -17.23 -10.35 -15.93
N TYR A 858 -18.01 -9.27 -15.90
CA TYR A 858 -18.55 -8.66 -14.68
C TYR A 858 -19.92 -9.24 -14.31
N ILE A 859 -20.84 -9.27 -15.29
CA ILE A 859 -22.24 -9.57 -15.08
C ILE A 859 -22.48 -11.08 -15.10
N PHE A 860 -23.24 -11.56 -14.12
CA PHE A 860 -23.87 -12.88 -14.15
C PHE A 860 -25.36 -12.69 -14.45
N ARG A 861 -25.82 -13.21 -15.59
CA ARG A 861 -27.24 -13.23 -15.96
C ARG A 861 -27.60 -14.59 -16.58
N PRO A 862 -28.24 -15.51 -15.86
CA PRO A 862 -28.62 -16.82 -16.39
C PRO A 862 -29.93 -16.76 -17.20
N TYR A 863 -30.07 -17.60 -18.24
CA TYR A 863 -31.30 -17.73 -19.04
C TYR A 863 -32.41 -18.58 -18.37
N CYS A 864 -32.14 -19.12 -17.18
CA CYS A 864 -32.78 -20.25 -16.47
C CYS A 864 -32.07 -21.61 -16.68
N CYS A 865 -32.29 -22.53 -15.74
CA CYS A 865 -31.37 -23.61 -15.42
C CYS A 865 -31.61 -24.86 -16.28
N LEU A 866 -30.54 -25.48 -16.79
CA LEU A 866 -30.60 -26.87 -17.27
C LEU A 866 -30.27 -27.81 -16.11
N GLU A 867 -31.32 -28.38 -15.51
CA GLU A 867 -31.22 -29.38 -14.44
C GLU A 867 -30.78 -30.75 -14.98
N ASN A 868 -29.50 -30.88 -15.32
CA ASN A 868 -28.83 -32.19 -15.41
C ASN A 868 -28.44 -32.66 -14.00
N VAL A 869 -29.43 -32.93 -13.14
CA VAL A 869 -29.21 -33.41 -11.77
C VAL A 869 -28.73 -34.85 -11.79
N LEU A 870 -27.42 -35.05 -11.78
CA LEU A 870 -26.81 -36.36 -11.58
C LEU A 870 -26.58 -36.56 -10.08
N LYS A 871 -27.56 -37.19 -9.42
CA LYS A 871 -27.46 -37.59 -8.01
C LYS A 871 -26.47 -38.75 -7.88
N VAL A 872 -25.35 -38.54 -7.22
CA VAL A 872 -24.35 -39.59 -7.01
C VAL A 872 -24.28 -39.96 -5.54
N ASN A 873 -24.39 -41.25 -5.24
CA ASN A 873 -24.16 -41.74 -3.90
C ASN A 873 -22.66 -41.70 -3.57
N LEU A 874 -22.31 -41.01 -2.49
CA LEU A 874 -20.96 -40.89 -1.95
C LEU A 874 -20.47 -42.23 -1.37
N PHE A 875 -19.22 -42.56 -1.68
CA PHE A 875 -18.41 -43.63 -1.10
C PHE A 875 -16.95 -43.11 -1.02
N GLN A 876 -16.09 -43.69 -0.16
CA GLN A 876 -14.75 -43.14 0.08
C GLN A 876 -13.84 -43.21 -1.17
N THR A 877 -13.14 -42.11 -1.48
CA THR A 877 -12.31 -41.90 -2.69
C THR A 877 -13.03 -42.22 -4.00
N ALA A 878 -14.20 -41.60 -4.19
CA ALA A 878 -14.96 -41.69 -5.42
C ALA A 878 -14.42 -40.72 -6.48
N ILE A 879 -14.03 -41.24 -7.65
CA ILE A 879 -13.86 -40.46 -8.87
C ILE A 879 -15.20 -40.46 -9.61
N ILE A 880 -15.89 -39.32 -9.63
CA ILE A 880 -17.12 -39.13 -10.38
C ILE A 880 -16.79 -38.44 -11.69
N ILE A 881 -17.22 -39.02 -12.81
CA ILE A 881 -17.19 -38.39 -14.13
C ILE A 881 -18.62 -38.03 -14.49
N PHE A 882 -18.92 -36.74 -14.58
CA PHE A 882 -20.27 -36.25 -14.89
C PHE A 882 -20.50 -36.17 -16.39
N ASN A 883 -19.47 -35.73 -17.13
CA ASN A 883 -19.40 -35.74 -18.59
C ASN A 883 -17.93 -35.70 -19.05
N GLU A 884 -17.68 -35.54 -20.35
CA GLU A 884 -16.33 -35.54 -20.95
C GLU A 884 -15.38 -34.44 -20.44
N TRP A 885 -15.91 -33.39 -19.81
CA TRP A 885 -15.17 -32.20 -19.36
C TRP A 885 -15.52 -31.76 -17.92
N ILE A 886 -16.25 -32.59 -17.15
CA ILE A 886 -16.52 -32.39 -15.72
C ILE A 886 -16.25 -33.69 -14.97
N SER A 887 -15.33 -33.62 -14.01
CA SER A 887 -15.11 -34.70 -13.03
C SER A 887 -14.76 -34.18 -11.65
N GLN A 888 -14.90 -35.05 -10.65
CA GLN A 888 -14.75 -34.75 -9.23
C GLN A 888 -14.08 -35.94 -8.53
N GLU A 889 -13.17 -35.67 -7.61
CA GLU A 889 -12.53 -36.66 -6.73
C GLU A 889 -12.93 -36.31 -5.29
N ILE A 890 -13.73 -37.17 -4.63
CA ILE A 890 -14.18 -36.98 -3.24
C ILE A 890 -13.30 -37.80 -2.31
N ASN A 891 -12.54 -37.14 -1.45
CA ASN A 891 -11.60 -37.77 -0.54
C ASN A 891 -12.10 -37.58 0.89
N LEU A 892 -12.24 -38.67 1.64
CA LEU A 892 -12.60 -38.62 3.05
C LEU A 892 -11.35 -38.93 3.87
N TYR A 893 -10.93 -37.98 4.68
CA TYR A 893 -9.78 -38.10 5.58
C TYR A 893 -10.24 -38.35 7.02
N ASP A 894 -9.37 -38.95 7.83
CA ASP A 894 -9.56 -39.20 9.27
C ASP A 894 -10.99 -39.66 9.65
N GLU A 895 -11.33 -40.88 9.23
CA GLU A 895 -12.62 -41.55 9.44
C GLU A 895 -13.86 -40.83 8.87
N GLY A 896 -13.67 -39.74 8.12
CA GLY A 896 -14.72 -38.95 7.47
C GLY A 896 -15.07 -37.66 8.19
N GLU A 897 -14.26 -37.21 9.16
CA GLU A 897 -14.38 -35.88 9.76
C GLU A 897 -14.10 -34.77 8.73
N ASP A 898 -13.19 -35.02 7.78
CA ASP A 898 -12.83 -34.10 6.68
C ASP A 898 -13.24 -34.66 5.31
N ILE A 899 -14.01 -33.86 4.56
CA ILE A 899 -14.42 -34.17 3.18
C ILE A 899 -13.75 -33.18 2.21
N GLU A 900 -12.68 -33.61 1.53
CA GLU A 900 -12.06 -32.84 0.45
C GLU A 900 -12.74 -33.18 -0.89
N ILE A 901 -13.37 -32.18 -1.48
CA ILE A 901 -13.99 -32.23 -2.81
C ILE A 901 -13.06 -31.56 -3.81
N GLU A 902 -12.37 -32.34 -4.62
CA GLU A 902 -11.52 -31.80 -5.69
C GLU A 902 -12.27 -31.88 -7.03
N TRP A 903 -12.52 -30.75 -7.66
CA TRP A 903 -13.25 -30.65 -8.93
C TRP A 903 -12.31 -30.32 -10.09
N THR A 904 -12.59 -30.86 -11.28
CA THR A 904 -11.91 -30.53 -12.54
C THR A 904 -12.96 -30.22 -13.61
N VAL A 905 -12.93 -28.99 -14.12
CA VAL A 905 -13.90 -28.47 -15.09
C VAL A 905 -13.17 -27.89 -16.30
N GLY A 906 -13.49 -28.42 -17.48
CA GLY A 906 -13.06 -27.96 -18.78
C GLY A 906 -12.40 -29.06 -19.63
N PRO A 907 -12.25 -28.86 -20.95
CA PRO A 907 -12.64 -27.65 -21.70
C PRO A 907 -14.16 -27.49 -21.77
N ILE A 908 -14.70 -26.35 -21.33
CA ILE A 908 -16.15 -26.11 -21.37
C ILE A 908 -16.57 -26.03 -22.84
N ALA A 909 -17.40 -26.98 -23.29
CA ALA A 909 -17.85 -27.07 -24.69
C ALA A 909 -18.67 -25.83 -25.09
N ILE A 910 -18.46 -25.32 -26.30
CA ILE A 910 -19.15 -24.13 -26.86
C ILE A 910 -19.65 -24.32 -28.30
N ASP A 911 -19.59 -25.55 -28.82
CA ASP A 911 -19.97 -25.89 -30.20
C ASP A 911 -21.48 -25.73 -30.47
N ASP A 912 -22.28 -25.64 -29.40
CA ASP A 912 -23.69 -25.27 -29.39
C ASP A 912 -23.94 -23.75 -29.50
N ASN A 913 -22.88 -22.92 -29.49
CA ASN A 913 -22.91 -21.46 -29.39
C ASN A 913 -23.59 -20.93 -28.11
N ILE A 914 -23.51 -21.68 -27.00
CA ILE A 914 -24.09 -21.28 -25.71
C ILE A 914 -22.97 -21.10 -24.67
N GLY A 915 -22.89 -19.90 -24.07
CA GLY A 915 -22.04 -19.63 -22.91
C GLY A 915 -22.53 -20.38 -21.66
N LYS A 916 -21.61 -20.91 -20.85
CA LYS A 916 -21.91 -21.80 -19.73
C LYS A 916 -21.22 -21.34 -18.46
N GLU A 917 -21.96 -21.43 -17.36
CA GLU A 917 -21.54 -21.04 -16.01
C GLU A 917 -21.78 -22.27 -15.13
N ILE A 918 -20.69 -22.85 -14.62
CA ILE A 918 -20.69 -24.17 -13.97
C ILE A 918 -20.75 -23.97 -12.46
N ILE A 919 -21.74 -24.61 -11.83
CA ILE A 919 -21.96 -24.50 -10.39
C ILE A 919 -21.93 -25.89 -9.73
N LEU A 920 -21.37 -25.93 -8.53
CA LEU A 920 -21.37 -27.09 -7.65
C LEU A 920 -22.38 -26.81 -6.53
N ARG A 921 -23.45 -27.61 -6.45
CA ARG A 921 -24.54 -27.44 -5.48
C ARG A 921 -24.55 -28.59 -4.49
N TYR A 922 -24.59 -28.22 -3.22
CA TYR A 922 -24.69 -29.12 -2.09
C TYR A 922 -26.08 -28.97 -1.47
N ASP A 923 -26.89 -30.02 -1.54
CA ASP A 923 -28.25 -30.06 -1.00
C ASP A 923 -28.26 -30.87 0.31
N THR A 924 -28.85 -30.30 1.36
CA THR A 924 -28.98 -30.89 2.70
C THR A 924 -30.44 -30.80 3.19
N ASP A 925 -30.75 -31.47 4.30
CA ASP A 925 -32.06 -31.36 4.94
C ASP A 925 -32.20 -30.17 5.91
N ILE A 926 -31.13 -29.39 6.13
CA ILE A 926 -31.06 -28.29 7.11
C ILE A 926 -32.14 -27.22 6.86
N LYS A 927 -32.84 -26.80 7.91
CA LYS A 927 -33.90 -25.77 7.82
C LYS A 927 -33.34 -24.37 8.04
N SER A 928 -32.64 -23.87 7.02
CA SER A 928 -31.92 -22.58 7.02
C SER A 928 -32.78 -21.33 6.95
N GLN A 929 -34.10 -21.43 6.71
CA GLN A 929 -35.05 -20.30 6.77
C GLN A 929 -34.65 -19.11 5.88
N SER A 930 -34.22 -19.38 4.65
CA SER A 930 -33.69 -18.40 3.69
C SER A 930 -32.42 -17.66 4.12
N LYS A 931 -31.76 -18.08 5.21
CA LYS A 931 -30.50 -17.51 5.70
C LYS A 931 -29.29 -18.36 5.27
N TYR A 932 -28.20 -17.68 4.98
CA TYR A 932 -26.88 -18.26 4.74
C TYR A 932 -25.83 -17.22 5.12
N TYR A 933 -24.57 -17.61 5.20
CA TYR A 933 -23.51 -16.76 5.75
C TYR A 933 -22.30 -16.82 4.83
N THR A 934 -21.71 -15.67 4.49
CA THR A 934 -20.48 -15.59 3.68
C THR A 934 -19.48 -14.67 4.35
N ASP A 935 -18.18 -14.96 4.19
CA ASP A 935 -17.15 -14.04 4.65
C ASP A 935 -17.15 -12.69 3.91
N ALA A 936 -16.52 -11.70 4.54
CA ALA A 936 -15.97 -10.52 3.90
C ALA A 936 -14.45 -10.67 3.81
N ASN A 937 -13.93 -10.78 2.58
CA ASN A 937 -12.50 -10.88 2.26
C ASN A 937 -11.74 -11.97 3.04
N GLY A 938 -12.41 -13.03 3.49
CA GLY A 938 -11.84 -14.14 4.26
C GLY A 938 -11.96 -14.04 5.80
N ARG A 939 -12.40 -12.90 6.34
CA ARG A 939 -12.28 -12.55 7.77
C ARG A 939 -13.62 -12.58 8.53
N GLU A 940 -14.27 -11.44 8.77
CA GLU A 940 -15.59 -11.42 9.42
C GLU A 940 -16.66 -12.06 8.53
N VAL A 941 -17.76 -12.54 9.14
CA VAL A 941 -18.85 -13.18 8.41
C VAL A 941 -20.13 -12.35 8.48
N LEU A 942 -20.86 -12.29 7.36
CA LEU A 942 -22.14 -11.59 7.25
C LEU A 942 -23.28 -12.58 7.00
N GLN A 943 -24.35 -12.45 7.79
CA GLN A 943 -25.62 -13.12 7.52
C GLN A 943 -26.27 -12.51 6.27
N ARG A 944 -26.47 -13.35 5.26
CA ARG A 944 -27.22 -13.07 4.04
C ARG A 944 -28.64 -13.62 4.17
N ILE A 945 -29.60 -12.94 3.58
CA ILE A 945 -30.99 -13.39 3.51
C ILE A 945 -31.41 -13.37 2.05
N ARG A 946 -31.85 -14.51 1.52
CA ARG A 946 -32.29 -14.64 0.13
C ARG A 946 -33.43 -13.66 -0.16
N ASN A 947 -33.31 -12.93 -1.26
CA ASN A 947 -34.25 -11.92 -1.75
C ASN A 947 -34.51 -10.75 -0.78
N TYR A 948 -33.52 -10.37 0.02
CA TYR A 948 -33.65 -9.29 1.00
C TYR A 948 -32.43 -8.36 1.02
N ARG A 949 -32.65 -7.11 1.45
CA ARG A 949 -31.62 -6.10 1.75
C ARG A 949 -32.05 -5.36 3.03
N PRO A 950 -31.16 -5.15 4.01
CA PRO A 950 -31.54 -4.51 5.27
C PRO A 950 -31.70 -2.99 5.16
N THR A 951 -31.03 -2.36 4.19
CA THR A 951 -30.92 -0.91 4.08
C THR A 951 -31.98 -0.25 3.19
N TYR A 952 -32.66 -0.99 2.30
CA TYR A 952 -33.68 -0.45 1.38
C TYR A 952 -34.73 -1.51 1.00
N ASN A 953 -35.87 -1.06 0.46
CA ASN A 953 -36.94 -1.96 0.04
C ASN A 953 -36.58 -2.64 -1.30
N TYR A 954 -36.03 -3.86 -1.22
CA TYR A 954 -35.52 -4.57 -2.38
C TYR A 954 -36.65 -5.12 -3.28
N THR A 955 -36.70 -4.63 -4.51
CA THR A 955 -37.50 -5.21 -5.59
C THR A 955 -36.65 -6.27 -6.30
N ILE A 956 -37.11 -7.53 -6.28
CA ILE A 956 -36.39 -8.64 -6.89
C ILE A 956 -36.53 -8.56 -8.41
N THR A 957 -35.41 -8.41 -9.12
CA THR A 957 -35.36 -8.38 -10.59
C THR A 957 -34.58 -9.55 -11.20
N GLU A 958 -33.57 -10.05 -10.49
CA GLU A 958 -32.82 -11.27 -10.82
C GLU A 958 -32.76 -12.19 -9.58
N PRO A 959 -33.65 -13.21 -9.47
CA PRO A 959 -33.77 -14.04 -8.27
C PRO A 959 -32.58 -14.99 -8.07
N VAL A 960 -31.72 -15.15 -9.07
CA VAL A 960 -30.45 -15.91 -8.97
C VAL A 960 -29.32 -14.92 -8.69
N SER A 961 -28.95 -14.08 -9.66
CA SER A 961 -27.77 -13.22 -9.59
C SER A 961 -27.80 -12.20 -8.44
N GLY A 962 -28.98 -11.72 -8.04
CA GLY A 962 -29.17 -10.83 -6.90
C GLY A 962 -29.00 -11.49 -5.52
N ASN A 963 -28.75 -12.81 -5.48
CA ASN A 963 -28.45 -13.59 -4.29
C ASN A 963 -27.04 -14.21 -4.30
N TYR A 964 -26.22 -13.91 -5.31
CA TYR A 964 -24.81 -14.29 -5.30
C TYR A 964 -24.00 -13.26 -4.51
N TYR A 965 -23.12 -13.74 -3.64
CA TYR A 965 -22.19 -12.98 -2.82
C TYR A 965 -20.76 -13.52 -3.02
N PRO A 966 -19.72 -12.71 -2.77
CA PRO A 966 -18.37 -13.22 -2.77
C PRO A 966 -18.14 -14.19 -1.60
N VAL A 967 -17.35 -15.24 -1.86
CA VAL A 967 -16.88 -16.22 -0.89
C VAL A 967 -15.37 -16.33 -1.09
N ASN A 968 -14.57 -15.78 -0.17
CA ASN A 968 -13.10 -15.79 -0.28
C ASN A 968 -12.44 -16.89 0.57
N SER A 969 -13.20 -17.49 1.49
CA SER A 969 -12.75 -18.52 2.41
C SER A 969 -13.83 -19.52 2.82
N ARG A 970 -15.08 -19.07 3.06
CA ARG A 970 -16.13 -19.87 3.72
C ARG A 970 -17.55 -19.40 3.40
N ILE A 971 -18.45 -20.38 3.25
CA ILE A 971 -19.91 -20.18 3.17
C ILE A 971 -20.60 -21.27 3.99
N TRP A 972 -21.69 -20.92 4.69
CA TRP A 972 -22.47 -21.93 5.43
C TRP A 972 -23.97 -21.65 5.50
N ILE A 973 -24.71 -22.70 5.86
CA ILE A 973 -26.10 -22.68 6.29
C ILE A 973 -26.22 -23.39 7.64
N ASN A 974 -27.14 -22.95 8.49
CA ASN A 974 -27.36 -23.61 9.77
C ASN A 974 -28.85 -23.62 10.20
N GLU A 975 -29.13 -24.54 11.10
CA GLU A 975 -30.32 -24.60 11.96
C GLU A 975 -29.84 -24.68 13.42
N THR A 976 -30.75 -24.84 14.39
CA THR A 976 -30.44 -24.74 15.83
C THR A 976 -29.27 -25.61 16.30
N ASN A 977 -29.13 -26.84 15.76
CA ASN A 977 -28.18 -27.85 16.23
C ASN A 977 -27.20 -28.33 15.15
N ARG A 978 -27.32 -27.86 13.90
CA ARG A 978 -26.49 -28.31 12.77
C ARG A 978 -26.12 -27.14 11.89
N GLN A 979 -24.87 -27.11 11.48
CA GLN A 979 -24.28 -26.20 10.51
C GLN A 979 -23.58 -27.03 9.43
N PHE A 980 -23.78 -26.66 8.17
CA PHE A 980 -23.05 -27.21 7.04
C PHE A 980 -22.18 -26.10 6.46
N THR A 981 -20.86 -26.25 6.62
CA THR A 981 -19.85 -25.28 6.24
C THR A 981 -19.06 -25.80 5.03
N ILE A 982 -18.79 -24.91 4.08
CA ILE A 982 -17.93 -25.15 2.92
C ILE A 982 -16.79 -24.14 2.97
N LEU A 983 -15.55 -24.61 2.80
CA LEU A 983 -14.35 -23.80 2.62
C LEU A 983 -13.89 -23.82 1.16
N THR A 984 -13.37 -22.71 0.64
CA THR A 984 -12.95 -22.58 -0.78
C THR A 984 -11.44 -22.33 -0.91
N ASP A 985 -10.78 -22.93 -1.92
CA ASP A 985 -9.34 -22.73 -2.17
C ASP A 985 -8.99 -21.44 -2.97
N ARG A 986 -10.03 -20.65 -3.30
CA ARG A 986 -10.00 -19.39 -4.05
C ARG A 986 -11.28 -18.60 -3.79
N SER A 987 -11.32 -17.39 -4.34
CA SER A 987 -12.53 -16.56 -4.40
C SER A 987 -13.54 -17.14 -5.40
N GLU A 988 -14.79 -17.27 -4.98
CA GLU A 988 -15.89 -17.79 -5.79
C GLU A 988 -17.18 -16.99 -5.53
N GLY A 989 -18.12 -17.00 -6.49
CA GLY A 989 -19.49 -16.52 -6.27
C GLY A 989 -20.36 -17.61 -5.67
N GLY A 990 -20.98 -17.35 -4.51
CA GLY A 990 -21.81 -18.33 -3.81
C GLY A 990 -23.18 -17.81 -3.36
N ALA A 991 -24.15 -18.71 -3.22
CA ALA A 991 -25.53 -18.42 -2.82
C ALA A 991 -26.22 -19.59 -2.12
N SER A 992 -27.31 -19.30 -1.38
CA SER A 992 -28.31 -20.29 -0.96
C SER A 992 -29.66 -19.99 -1.61
N LEU A 993 -29.90 -20.56 -2.79
CA LEU A 993 -31.12 -20.29 -3.57
C LEU A 993 -32.36 -21.05 -3.04
N PHE A 994 -32.16 -22.14 -2.30
CA PHE A 994 -33.22 -22.92 -1.67
C PHE A 994 -32.88 -23.21 -0.21
N ASP A 995 -33.89 -23.43 0.64
CA ASP A 995 -33.64 -23.82 2.03
C ASP A 995 -32.99 -25.21 2.07
N GLY A 996 -31.87 -25.31 2.79
CA GLY A 996 -31.05 -26.53 2.85
C GLY A 996 -29.96 -26.63 1.78
N SER A 997 -29.86 -25.70 0.81
CA SER A 997 -28.82 -25.77 -0.23
C SER A 997 -27.79 -24.64 -0.19
N ILE A 998 -26.57 -24.94 -0.61
CA ILE A 998 -25.53 -23.97 -0.97
C ILE A 998 -25.07 -24.29 -2.39
N GLU A 999 -24.88 -23.28 -3.22
CA GLU A 999 -24.19 -23.41 -4.51
C GLU A 999 -23.02 -22.42 -4.62
N LEU A 1000 -21.97 -22.88 -5.30
CA LEU A 1000 -20.76 -22.13 -5.61
C LEU A 1000 -20.49 -22.24 -7.11
N MET A 1001 -20.23 -21.10 -7.77
CA MET A 1001 -19.85 -21.08 -9.18
C MET A 1001 -18.33 -21.23 -9.30
N ILE A 1002 -17.90 -22.28 -9.99
CA ILE A 1002 -16.50 -22.74 -10.01
C ILE A 1002 -15.78 -22.47 -11.34
N HIS A 1003 -16.51 -22.32 -12.46
CA HIS A 1003 -15.94 -21.93 -13.75
C HIS A 1003 -16.97 -21.28 -14.67
N ARG A 1004 -16.54 -20.41 -15.59
CA ARG A 1004 -17.38 -19.68 -16.55
C ARG A 1004 -16.69 -19.63 -17.92
N ARG A 1005 -17.44 -19.87 -18.99
CA ARG A 1005 -16.98 -19.64 -20.37
C ARG A 1005 -18.10 -19.05 -21.21
N LEU A 1006 -17.92 -17.81 -21.64
CA LEU A 1006 -18.95 -16.97 -22.25
C LEU A 1006 -18.54 -16.55 -23.67
N LEU A 1007 -19.54 -16.23 -24.50
CA LEU A 1007 -19.37 -15.95 -25.93
C LEU A 1007 -19.67 -14.49 -26.30
N TYR A 1008 -20.07 -13.68 -25.32
CA TYR A 1008 -20.43 -12.29 -25.49
C TYR A 1008 -19.71 -11.44 -24.43
N ASP A 1009 -19.40 -10.20 -24.81
CA ASP A 1009 -19.00 -9.12 -23.92
C ASP A 1009 -20.26 -8.54 -23.25
N ASP A 1010 -20.17 -8.10 -21.99
CA ASP A 1010 -21.30 -7.51 -21.24
C ASP A 1010 -21.42 -5.97 -21.41
N ASN A 1011 -20.61 -5.39 -22.29
CA ASN A 1011 -20.60 -3.97 -22.68
C ASN A 1011 -20.35 -3.02 -21.50
N LEU A 1012 -19.33 -3.36 -20.70
CA LEU A 1012 -18.89 -2.60 -19.52
C LEU A 1012 -17.48 -2.00 -19.64
N GLY A 1013 -16.74 -2.28 -20.72
CA GLY A 1013 -15.48 -1.59 -21.05
C GLY A 1013 -14.39 -2.53 -21.58
N VAL A 1014 -14.36 -3.78 -21.08
CA VAL A 1014 -13.34 -4.76 -21.46
C VAL A 1014 -13.35 -5.08 -22.96
N GLY A 1015 -14.52 -5.11 -23.61
CA GLY A 1015 -14.65 -5.30 -25.06
C GLY A 1015 -14.15 -6.69 -25.52
N GLU A 1016 -14.37 -7.71 -24.69
CA GLU A 1016 -13.91 -9.09 -24.88
C GLU A 1016 -14.83 -10.05 -24.10
N ALA A 1017 -15.24 -11.14 -24.74
CA ALA A 1017 -15.98 -12.20 -24.04
C ALA A 1017 -15.04 -13.01 -23.13
N LEU A 1018 -15.54 -13.46 -21.98
CA LEU A 1018 -14.80 -14.35 -21.06
C LEU A 1018 -14.66 -15.77 -21.66
N ASN A 1019 -13.79 -15.92 -22.66
CA ASN A 1019 -13.59 -17.14 -23.46
C ASN A 1019 -12.16 -17.65 -23.33
N GLU A 1020 -11.75 -17.95 -22.10
CA GLU A 1020 -10.37 -18.35 -21.79
C GLU A 1020 -9.97 -19.65 -22.52
N SER A 1021 -8.76 -19.67 -23.08
CA SER A 1021 -8.21 -20.81 -23.82
C SER A 1021 -6.73 -21.04 -23.53
N ALA A 1022 -6.33 -22.31 -23.50
CA ALA A 1022 -4.95 -22.76 -23.33
C ALA A 1022 -4.73 -24.01 -24.19
N PHE A 1023 -3.50 -24.20 -24.69
CA PHE A 1023 -3.14 -25.38 -25.51
C PHE A 1023 -4.07 -25.65 -26.71
N GLY A 1024 -4.68 -24.59 -27.28
CA GLY A 1024 -5.63 -24.69 -28.40
C GLY A 1024 -7.05 -25.13 -28.04
N GLN A 1025 -7.37 -25.23 -26.75
CA GLN A 1025 -8.69 -25.65 -26.24
C GLN A 1025 -9.21 -24.65 -25.19
N GLY A 1026 -10.48 -24.77 -24.78
CA GLY A 1026 -11.00 -24.00 -23.66
C GLY A 1026 -10.26 -24.31 -22.35
N LEU A 1027 -10.06 -23.31 -21.49
CA LEU A 1027 -9.28 -23.46 -20.26
C LEU A 1027 -9.89 -24.53 -19.32
N VAL A 1028 -9.04 -25.44 -18.84
CA VAL A 1028 -9.36 -26.44 -17.82
C VAL A 1028 -8.91 -25.93 -16.46
N VAL A 1029 -9.79 -26.01 -15.46
CA VAL A 1029 -9.55 -25.50 -14.10
C VAL A 1029 -9.80 -26.61 -13.10
N ARG A 1030 -8.87 -26.79 -12.16
CA ARG A 1030 -8.98 -27.69 -11.01
C ARG A 1030 -9.01 -26.87 -9.72
N GLY A 1031 -9.84 -27.28 -8.76
CA GLY A 1031 -9.95 -26.62 -7.45
C GLY A 1031 -10.53 -27.50 -6.36
N LYS A 1032 -10.60 -26.97 -5.14
CA LYS A 1032 -10.94 -27.73 -3.94
C LYS A 1032 -11.96 -27.01 -3.07
N HIS A 1033 -12.96 -27.75 -2.61
CA HIS A 1033 -13.78 -27.37 -1.45
C HIS A 1033 -13.53 -28.35 -0.30
N PHE A 1034 -13.58 -27.87 0.94
CA PHE A 1034 -13.62 -28.72 2.13
C PHE A 1034 -15.00 -28.59 2.78
N LEU A 1035 -15.64 -29.71 3.10
CA LEU A 1035 -16.98 -29.73 3.71
C LEU A 1035 -16.93 -30.20 5.15
N ASN A 1036 -17.72 -29.58 6.01
CA ASN A 1036 -17.90 -29.96 7.41
C ASN A 1036 -19.38 -29.87 7.81
N ILE A 1037 -19.85 -30.85 8.59
CA ILE A 1037 -21.16 -30.83 9.24
C ILE A 1037 -20.91 -30.97 10.74
N ASP A 1038 -21.30 -29.96 11.51
CA ASP A 1038 -21.10 -29.93 12.96
C ASP A 1038 -22.18 -29.06 13.64
N SER A 1039 -22.14 -28.92 14.97
CA SER A 1039 -22.97 -27.95 15.67
C SER A 1039 -22.51 -26.51 15.40
N PRO A 1040 -23.39 -25.50 15.39
CA PRO A 1040 -22.99 -24.10 15.27
C PRO A 1040 -21.98 -23.65 16.33
N GLN A 1041 -22.00 -24.27 17.52
CA GLN A 1041 -21.13 -23.95 18.65
C GLN A 1041 -19.68 -24.45 18.48
N THR A 1042 -19.46 -25.47 17.64
CA THR A 1042 -18.15 -26.13 17.46
C THR A 1042 -17.59 -25.96 16.04
N SER A 1043 -18.46 -25.73 15.04
CA SER A 1043 -18.03 -25.48 13.65
C SER A 1043 -17.14 -24.23 13.52
N ALA A 1044 -17.27 -23.27 14.44
CA ALA A 1044 -16.41 -22.09 14.54
C ALA A 1044 -14.91 -22.45 14.59
N LEU A 1045 -14.53 -23.29 15.56
CA LEU A 1045 -13.15 -23.77 15.71
C LEU A 1045 -12.64 -24.44 14.44
N TYR A 1046 -13.45 -25.35 13.88
CA TYR A 1046 -13.13 -26.06 12.66
C TYR A 1046 -12.87 -25.10 11.51
N HIS A 1047 -13.84 -24.22 11.19
CA HIS A 1047 -13.74 -23.42 9.96
C HIS A 1047 -12.69 -22.33 10.08
N ARG A 1048 -12.49 -21.76 11.27
CA ARG A 1048 -11.44 -20.75 11.51
C ARG A 1048 -10.06 -21.37 11.25
N ILE A 1049 -9.75 -22.53 11.82
CA ILE A 1049 -8.44 -23.20 11.62
C ILE A 1049 -8.26 -23.67 10.17
N HIS A 1050 -9.14 -24.52 9.65
CA HIS A 1050 -8.93 -25.14 8.33
C HIS A 1050 -8.97 -24.12 7.18
N SER A 1051 -9.64 -22.98 7.33
CA SER A 1051 -9.54 -21.88 6.35
C SER A 1051 -8.13 -21.28 6.25
N GLN A 1052 -7.42 -21.19 7.39
CA GLN A 1052 -6.04 -20.71 7.42
C GLN A 1052 -5.07 -21.77 6.90
N GLU A 1053 -5.32 -23.05 7.16
CA GLU A 1053 -4.57 -24.16 6.57
C GLU A 1053 -4.76 -24.27 5.05
N LEU A 1054 -5.93 -23.88 4.53
CA LEU A 1054 -6.19 -23.84 3.09
C LEU A 1054 -5.50 -22.64 2.42
N PHE A 1055 -5.65 -21.44 2.99
CA PHE A 1055 -5.04 -20.20 2.51
C PHE A 1055 -3.50 -20.24 2.60
N MET A 1056 -2.97 -20.58 3.78
CA MET A 1056 -1.55 -20.71 4.10
C MET A 1056 -1.12 -22.19 4.13
N SER A 1057 -1.47 -22.94 3.09
CA SER A 1057 -1.17 -24.38 2.99
C SER A 1057 0.33 -24.68 2.99
N PRO A 1058 0.78 -25.84 3.52
CA PRO A 1058 2.21 -26.15 3.59
C PRO A 1058 2.93 -26.10 2.23
N LEU A 1059 3.99 -25.29 2.13
CA LEU A 1059 4.74 -25.14 0.88
C LEU A 1059 5.60 -26.38 0.63
N VAL A 1060 5.37 -27.03 -0.50
CA VAL A 1060 6.06 -28.24 -0.94
C VAL A 1060 7.32 -27.87 -1.72
N ILE A 1061 8.48 -28.01 -1.08
CA ILE A 1061 9.79 -27.72 -1.65
C ILE A 1061 10.52 -29.04 -1.94
N PHE A 1062 11.01 -29.22 -3.16
CA PHE A 1062 11.71 -30.43 -3.58
C PHE A 1062 13.22 -30.19 -3.64
N ALA A 1063 14.01 -31.25 -3.43
CA ALA A 1063 15.44 -31.24 -3.71
C ALA A 1063 15.94 -32.61 -4.17
N LEU A 1064 16.81 -32.61 -5.18
CA LEU A 1064 17.53 -33.81 -5.61
C LEU A 1064 18.74 -34.06 -4.71
N ILE A 1065 18.98 -35.32 -4.37
CA ILE A 1065 20.07 -35.74 -3.47
C ILE A 1065 20.81 -36.94 -4.04
N ASN A 1066 22.07 -37.09 -3.65
CA ASN A 1066 22.93 -38.22 -4.01
C ASN A 1066 23.65 -38.73 -2.76
N SER A 1067 22.87 -38.97 -1.70
CA SER A 1067 23.34 -39.33 -0.38
C SER A 1067 22.30 -40.21 0.31
N SER A 1068 22.72 -41.31 0.93
CA SER A 1068 21.81 -42.17 1.70
C SER A 1068 21.12 -41.40 2.85
N TYR A 1069 19.95 -41.90 3.27
CA TYR A 1069 19.18 -41.35 4.39
C TYR A 1069 20.06 -41.08 5.62
N MET A 1070 20.90 -42.05 6.02
CA MET A 1070 21.79 -41.90 7.18
C MET A 1070 22.82 -40.77 7.02
N ASN A 1071 23.37 -40.55 5.82
CA ASN A 1071 24.31 -39.46 5.59
C ASN A 1071 23.60 -38.10 5.63
N TYR A 1072 22.46 -37.99 4.96
CA TYR A 1072 21.61 -36.79 5.01
C TYR A 1072 21.21 -36.44 6.45
N SER A 1073 20.72 -37.43 7.19
CA SER A 1073 20.30 -37.33 8.59
C SER A 1073 21.41 -36.89 9.54
N ASN A 1074 22.67 -37.22 9.23
CA ASN A 1074 23.82 -36.77 10.02
C ASN A 1074 24.12 -35.29 9.76
N LEU A 1075 24.14 -34.87 8.50
CA LEU A 1075 24.52 -33.52 8.07
C LEU A 1075 23.45 -32.45 8.34
N TYR A 1076 22.16 -32.79 8.17
CA TYR A 1076 21.07 -31.81 8.12
C TYR A 1076 20.01 -32.05 9.21
N ARG A 1077 19.36 -30.96 9.64
CA ARG A 1077 18.15 -30.98 10.46
C ARG A 1077 16.99 -31.46 9.60
N GLN A 1078 16.28 -32.49 10.05
CA GLN A 1078 15.09 -33.00 9.36
C GLN A 1078 13.79 -32.35 9.84
N THR A 1079 13.75 -31.90 11.09
CA THR A 1079 12.63 -31.18 11.70
C THR A 1079 13.13 -29.89 12.34
N TRP A 1080 12.35 -28.82 12.25
CA TRP A 1080 12.65 -27.55 12.88
C TRP A 1080 11.37 -26.72 13.05
N SER A 1081 11.29 -25.95 14.14
CA SER A 1081 10.26 -24.93 14.36
C SER A 1081 10.93 -23.61 14.71
N ALA A 1082 10.36 -22.52 14.21
CA ALA A 1082 10.72 -21.18 14.61
C ALA A 1082 10.18 -20.82 16.00
N LEU A 1083 9.05 -21.41 16.43
CA LEU A 1083 8.43 -21.07 17.70
C LEU A 1083 9.04 -21.89 18.82
N SER A 1084 9.26 -21.24 19.97
CA SER A 1084 9.60 -21.95 21.21
C SER A 1084 8.38 -22.41 22.00
N ASP A 1085 7.19 -21.94 21.63
CA ASP A 1085 5.89 -22.34 22.18
C ASP A 1085 4.79 -22.07 21.13
N ILE A 1086 3.71 -22.85 21.14
CA ILE A 1086 2.66 -22.76 20.11
C ILE A 1086 1.73 -21.58 20.43
N LEU A 1087 1.20 -20.88 19.42
CA LEU A 1087 0.18 -19.84 19.66
C LEU A 1087 -1.15 -20.47 20.13
N PRO A 1088 -1.96 -19.76 20.94
CA PRO A 1088 -3.34 -20.18 21.21
C PRO A 1088 -4.15 -20.30 19.92
N SER A 1089 -5.06 -21.27 19.82
CA SER A 1089 -5.82 -21.60 18.58
C SER A 1089 -6.75 -20.50 18.04
N ASN A 1090 -6.86 -19.37 18.73
CA ASN A 1090 -7.55 -18.16 18.30
C ASN A 1090 -6.62 -17.03 17.86
N ILE A 1091 -5.29 -17.20 17.99
CA ILE A 1091 -4.27 -16.25 17.56
C ILE A 1091 -3.51 -16.79 16.34
N HIS A 1092 -3.37 -15.96 15.30
CA HIS A 1092 -2.63 -16.29 14.08
C HIS A 1092 -1.52 -15.26 13.80
N LEU A 1093 -0.42 -15.73 13.18
CA LEU A 1093 0.69 -14.90 12.72
C LEU A 1093 0.46 -14.44 11.27
N LEU A 1094 -0.23 -13.32 11.12
CA LEU A 1094 -0.66 -12.76 9.83
C LEU A 1094 0.51 -12.20 9.00
N THR A 1095 1.55 -11.68 9.63
CA THR A 1095 2.76 -11.18 8.93
C THR A 1095 3.99 -11.36 9.82
N LEU A 1096 5.08 -11.85 9.24
CA LEU A 1096 6.41 -11.80 9.82
C LEU A 1096 7.41 -11.43 8.71
N ASP A 1097 8.01 -10.24 8.80
CA ASP A 1097 8.99 -9.77 7.83
C ASP A 1097 10.19 -9.08 8.51
N GLN A 1098 11.34 -9.08 7.83
CA GLN A 1098 12.58 -8.48 8.30
C GLN A 1098 12.82 -7.15 7.60
N LEU A 1099 12.72 -6.05 8.36
CA LEU A 1099 12.90 -4.68 7.87
C LEU A 1099 14.38 -4.33 7.68
N ASN A 1100 15.26 -4.81 8.58
CA ASN A 1100 16.72 -4.68 8.49
C ASN A 1100 17.43 -5.70 9.40
N GLU A 1101 18.74 -5.58 9.58
CA GLU A 1101 19.58 -6.48 10.41
C GLU A 1101 19.08 -6.69 11.84
N LYS A 1102 18.34 -5.73 12.42
CA LYS A 1102 17.86 -5.80 13.80
C LYS A 1102 16.37 -5.62 13.98
N GLN A 1103 15.63 -5.22 12.95
CA GLN A 1103 14.21 -4.86 13.06
C GLN A 1103 13.31 -5.76 12.23
N TYR A 1104 12.17 -6.12 12.81
CA TYR A 1104 11.18 -7.01 12.20
C TYR A 1104 9.77 -6.44 12.39
N LEU A 1105 8.92 -6.69 11.39
CA LEU A 1105 7.49 -6.44 11.43
C LEU A 1105 6.78 -7.74 11.84
N ILE A 1106 5.93 -7.67 12.86
CA ILE A 1106 5.06 -8.76 13.29
C ILE A 1106 3.61 -8.25 13.27
N ARG A 1107 2.72 -8.95 12.58
CA ARG A 1107 1.27 -8.79 12.75
C ARG A 1107 0.69 -10.05 13.37
N LEU A 1108 -0.01 -9.88 14.48
CA LEU A 1108 -0.80 -10.93 15.10
C LEU A 1108 -2.27 -10.56 15.04
N GLU A 1109 -3.11 -11.56 14.87
CA GLU A 1109 -4.56 -11.37 14.83
C GLU A 1109 -5.29 -12.35 15.73
N HIS A 1110 -6.40 -11.89 16.32
CA HIS A 1110 -7.40 -12.76 16.90
C HIS A 1110 -8.52 -12.97 15.88
N TYR A 1111 -8.58 -14.15 15.26
CA TYR A 1111 -9.39 -14.39 14.07
C TYR A 1111 -10.76 -15.04 14.33
N PHE A 1112 -11.17 -15.11 15.60
CA PHE A 1112 -12.55 -15.44 16.04
C PHE A 1112 -13.33 -14.16 16.38
N GLU A 1113 -14.64 -14.17 16.10
CA GLU A 1113 -15.61 -13.12 16.43
C GLU A 1113 -16.14 -13.24 17.86
N LEU A 1114 -16.83 -12.20 18.36
CA LEU A 1114 -17.46 -12.20 19.68
C LEU A 1114 -18.60 -13.23 19.74
N ASN A 1115 -18.56 -14.10 20.75
CA ASN A 1115 -19.54 -15.18 20.98
C ASN A 1115 -19.64 -16.22 19.84
N GLU A 1116 -18.59 -16.33 19.02
CA GLU A 1116 -18.51 -17.34 17.95
C GLU A 1116 -18.20 -18.74 18.48
N ASP A 1117 -17.35 -18.83 19.51
CA ASP A 1117 -16.93 -20.07 20.19
C ASP A 1117 -16.86 -19.85 21.71
N GLU A 1118 -17.36 -20.81 22.50
CA GLU A 1118 -17.45 -20.71 23.98
C GLU A 1118 -16.11 -20.62 24.71
N LYS A 1119 -14.99 -20.91 24.05
CA LYS A 1119 -13.64 -20.91 24.61
C LYS A 1119 -12.71 -19.92 23.89
N TYR A 1120 -12.83 -19.81 22.58
CA TYR A 1120 -11.88 -19.11 21.72
C TYR A 1120 -12.27 -17.66 21.36
N SER A 1121 -13.50 -17.24 21.66
CA SER A 1121 -13.98 -15.86 21.46
C SER A 1121 -13.67 -14.90 22.63
N TYR A 1122 -12.58 -15.09 23.37
CA TYR A 1122 -12.21 -14.28 24.53
C TYR A 1122 -10.82 -13.64 24.42
N PRO A 1123 -10.61 -12.43 24.98
CA PRO A 1123 -9.32 -11.74 24.96
C PRO A 1123 -8.17 -12.63 25.44
N THR A 1124 -7.17 -12.79 24.59
CA THR A 1124 -6.12 -13.80 24.76
C THR A 1124 -4.77 -13.14 24.96
N LYS A 1125 -4.07 -13.60 26.02
CA LYS A 1125 -2.77 -13.09 26.43
C LYS A 1125 -1.65 -14.03 25.96
N ILE A 1126 -0.63 -13.49 25.33
CA ILE A 1126 0.56 -14.20 24.84
C ILE A 1126 1.85 -13.44 25.24
N ASN A 1127 3.03 -14.03 25.05
CA ASN A 1127 4.30 -13.36 25.31
C ASN A 1127 5.25 -13.45 24.10
N LEU A 1128 5.50 -12.32 23.42
CA LEU A 1128 6.30 -12.32 22.18
C LEU A 1128 7.73 -12.82 22.41
N GLN A 1129 8.35 -12.49 23.54
CA GLN A 1129 9.71 -12.94 23.84
C GLN A 1129 9.78 -14.44 24.12
N SER A 1130 8.75 -15.06 24.71
CA SER A 1130 8.75 -16.50 24.94
C SER A 1130 8.52 -17.28 23.65
N ILE A 1131 7.68 -16.75 22.75
CA ILE A 1131 7.30 -17.36 21.48
C ILE A 1131 8.44 -17.25 20.45
N PHE A 1132 8.93 -16.03 20.20
CA PHE A 1132 9.90 -15.72 19.14
C PHE A 1132 11.36 -15.66 19.64
N LYS A 1133 11.82 -16.65 20.43
CA LYS A 1133 13.24 -16.70 20.84
C LYS A 1133 14.20 -16.95 19.69
N SER A 1134 13.72 -17.55 18.59
CA SER A 1134 14.52 -17.94 17.41
C SER A 1134 15.11 -16.77 16.64
N ILE A 1135 14.44 -15.61 16.65
CA ILE A 1135 14.94 -14.36 16.04
C ILE A 1135 15.89 -13.60 16.97
N GLY A 1136 15.95 -13.91 18.26
CA GLY A 1136 16.88 -13.32 19.22
C GLY A 1136 16.24 -12.88 20.55
N THR A 1137 17.02 -12.12 21.33
CA THR A 1137 16.50 -11.40 22.49
C THR A 1137 15.97 -10.06 22.02
N ILE A 1138 14.70 -9.78 22.33
CA ILE A 1138 14.04 -8.54 21.93
C ILE A 1138 14.49 -7.45 22.91
N ASP A 1139 15.27 -6.49 22.41
CA ASP A 1139 15.72 -5.30 23.14
C ASP A 1139 14.55 -4.34 23.37
N LYS A 1140 13.75 -4.17 22.32
CA LYS A 1140 12.65 -3.21 22.26
C LYS A 1140 11.56 -3.77 21.35
N ILE A 1141 10.44 -4.18 21.93
CA ILE A 1141 9.21 -4.32 21.15
C ILE A 1141 8.68 -2.90 20.95
N LEU A 1142 8.43 -2.47 19.71
CA LEU A 1142 7.44 -1.43 19.48
C LEU A 1142 6.08 -2.11 19.36
N GLU A 1143 5.62 -2.59 20.52
CA GLU A 1143 4.21 -2.75 20.91
C GLU A 1143 3.97 -1.62 21.88
N LEU A 1144 2.85 -0.96 21.73
CA LEU A 1144 2.78 0.42 22.14
C LEU A 1144 1.37 0.64 22.70
N THR A 1145 1.28 0.72 24.02
CA THR A 1145 0.06 1.08 24.76
C THR A 1145 0.40 2.12 25.82
N LEU A 1146 -0.61 2.58 26.55
CA LEU A 1146 -0.57 3.78 27.39
C LEU A 1146 0.73 3.96 28.22
N ASP A 1147 1.26 5.18 28.14
CA ASP A 1147 2.28 5.78 29.02
C ASP A 1147 3.76 5.38 28.87
N ALA A 1148 4.19 4.82 27.71
CA ALA A 1148 5.44 5.24 27.06
C ALA A 1148 5.60 4.69 25.62
N ASN A 1149 5.31 5.56 24.65
CA ASN A 1149 5.41 5.39 23.19
C ASN A 1149 4.26 4.54 22.56
N LEU A 1150 3.30 5.18 21.86
CA LEU A 1150 2.88 5.01 20.42
C LEU A 1150 1.83 3.87 20.01
N GLU A 1151 1.68 3.43 18.73
CA GLU A 1151 1.30 2.03 18.22
C GLU A 1151 1.25 1.93 16.69
N LEU A 1152 1.69 0.89 15.98
CA LEU A 1152 1.59 0.97 14.51
C LEU A 1152 0.15 0.77 14.01
N THR A 1153 -0.33 1.74 13.21
CA THR A 1153 -1.51 1.56 12.36
C THR A 1153 -1.32 0.34 11.45
N LEU A 1154 -2.41 -0.25 10.95
CA LEU A 1154 -2.36 -1.56 10.29
C LEU A 1154 -1.40 -1.62 9.08
N ASP A 1155 -1.22 -0.49 8.40
CA ASP A 1155 -0.28 -0.18 7.31
C ASP A 1155 1.19 0.02 7.73
N ALA A 1156 1.50 -0.10 9.02
CA ALA A 1156 2.84 -0.14 9.63
C ALA A 1156 3.72 1.14 9.51
N ASN A 1157 3.10 2.30 9.28
CA ASN A 1157 3.78 3.56 8.92
C ASN A 1157 3.50 4.76 9.87
N LEU A 1158 2.41 4.77 10.66
CA LEU A 1158 2.10 5.82 11.64
C LEU A 1158 1.84 5.22 13.02
N GLU A 1159 2.02 6.04 14.04
CA GLU A 1159 1.79 5.70 15.44
C GLU A 1159 0.34 6.00 15.89
N LEU A 1160 -0.33 5.11 16.63
CA LEU A 1160 -1.77 5.08 16.87
C LEU A 1160 -2.17 6.10 17.94
N SER A 1161 -1.25 6.44 18.84
CA SER A 1161 -1.41 7.62 19.68
C SER A 1161 -1.20 8.94 18.92
N GLN A 1162 -0.71 8.90 17.66
CA GLN A 1162 -0.74 10.03 16.70
C GLN A 1162 -1.92 9.89 15.70
N MET A 1163 -2.64 8.77 15.70
CA MET A 1163 -3.86 8.53 14.92
C MET A 1163 -5.04 9.30 15.54
N ASN A 1164 -4.96 10.63 15.45
CA ASN A 1164 -6.10 11.50 15.71
C ASN A 1164 -7.05 11.44 14.51
N ARG A 1165 -8.14 10.68 14.65
CA ARG A 1165 -9.20 10.60 13.65
C ARG A 1165 -10.33 11.57 13.94
N LEU A 1166 -10.96 12.09 12.89
CA LEU A 1166 -12.16 12.93 13.00
C LEU A 1166 -13.27 12.23 13.80
N HIS A 1167 -13.75 12.90 14.83
CA HIS A 1167 -14.83 12.42 15.68
C HIS A 1167 -16.20 12.79 15.08
N TRP A 1168 -17.10 11.80 15.04
CA TRP A 1168 -18.42 11.93 14.44
C TRP A 1168 -19.53 11.64 15.45
N LEU A 1169 -20.58 12.45 15.42
CA LEU A 1169 -21.82 12.23 16.14
C LEU A 1169 -22.75 11.31 15.34
N THR A 1170 -23.39 10.36 16.00
CA THR A 1170 -24.42 9.49 15.41
C THR A 1170 -25.75 9.65 16.15
N ASP A 1171 -26.85 9.30 15.49
CA ASP A 1171 -28.22 9.49 16.03
C ASP A 1171 -28.51 8.77 17.37
N ASN A 1172 -27.61 7.86 17.81
CA ASN A 1172 -27.73 7.11 19.06
C ASN A 1172 -26.75 7.58 20.17
N ASP A 1173 -25.99 8.66 19.98
CA ASP A 1173 -24.93 9.08 20.90
C ASP A 1173 -25.40 9.95 22.10
N GLU A 1174 -26.70 9.95 22.45
CA GLU A 1174 -27.20 10.66 23.65
C GLU A 1174 -26.71 10.05 24.99
N LEU A 1175 -26.05 8.90 24.97
CA LEU A 1175 -25.44 8.27 26.15
C LEU A 1175 -24.01 7.79 25.83
N LEU A 1176 -23.06 8.14 26.73
CA LEU A 1176 -21.63 7.76 26.78
C LEU A 1176 -20.58 8.82 26.37
N LEU A 1177 -20.72 10.06 26.86
CA LEU A 1177 -19.58 10.96 27.10
C LEU A 1177 -19.00 10.84 28.53
N GLN A 1178 -18.88 9.61 29.06
CA GLN A 1178 -18.24 9.32 30.35
C GLN A 1178 -17.64 7.91 30.37
N THR A 1179 -16.30 7.82 30.32
CA THR A 1179 -15.33 6.75 30.71
C THR A 1179 -14.17 6.77 29.69
N ASN A 1180 -12.88 6.77 30.03
CA ASN A 1180 -12.19 6.64 31.33
C ASN A 1180 -10.98 7.59 31.42
N ASN A 1181 -10.84 8.28 32.54
CA ASN A 1181 -9.54 8.80 33.00
C ASN A 1181 -8.99 7.83 34.05
N SER A 1182 -7.86 7.17 33.79
CA SER A 1182 -7.16 6.36 34.79
C SER A 1182 -5.63 6.45 34.65
N THR A 1183 -5.03 7.34 35.44
CA THR A 1183 -3.58 7.47 35.61
C THR A 1183 -2.99 6.32 36.43
N LYS A 1184 -1.93 5.65 35.94
CA LYS A 1184 -1.00 4.81 36.74
C LYS A 1184 0.44 4.89 36.20
N GLN A 1185 1.40 4.40 36.97
CA GLN A 1185 2.80 4.83 36.90
C GLN A 1185 3.80 3.64 36.80
N HIS A 1186 4.84 3.80 35.97
CA HIS A 1186 6.15 3.09 35.93
C HIS A 1186 6.33 1.67 35.30
N SER A 1187 7.07 1.66 34.17
CA SER A 1187 8.36 0.94 33.92
C SER A 1187 8.43 -0.61 33.81
N LEU A 1188 8.46 -1.14 32.58
CA LEU A 1188 9.47 -2.08 32.00
C LEU A 1188 9.12 -2.38 30.53
N VAL A 1189 9.99 -3.07 29.78
CA VAL A 1189 9.65 -3.62 28.44
C VAL A 1189 8.69 -4.79 28.65
N ASP A 1190 7.38 -4.50 28.66
CA ASP A 1190 6.38 -5.56 28.71
C ASP A 1190 6.36 -6.28 27.35
N THR A 1191 6.47 -7.60 27.39
CA THR A 1191 6.45 -8.46 26.20
C THR A 1191 5.16 -9.26 26.10
N ASN A 1192 4.19 -8.95 26.97
CA ASN A 1192 2.91 -9.63 27.06
C ASN A 1192 1.79 -8.92 26.30
N ILE A 1193 1.40 -9.49 25.17
CA ILE A 1193 0.37 -8.96 24.28
C ILE A 1193 -0.99 -9.43 24.77
N ILE A 1194 -2.01 -8.58 24.71
CA ILE A 1194 -3.41 -9.00 24.71
C ILE A 1194 -3.99 -8.69 23.33
N LEU A 1195 -4.71 -9.64 22.74
CA LEU A 1195 -5.55 -9.43 21.56
C LEU A 1195 -7.00 -9.73 21.91
N ASN A 1196 -7.90 -8.81 21.57
CA ASN A 1196 -9.35 -8.99 21.70
C ASN A 1196 -9.92 -9.62 20.41
N PRO A 1197 -11.13 -10.22 20.45
CA PRO A 1197 -11.82 -10.74 19.27
C PRO A 1197 -11.80 -9.80 18.06
N MET A 1198 -11.58 -10.36 16.87
CA MET A 1198 -11.29 -9.69 15.60
C MET A 1198 -10.10 -8.72 15.55
N GLN A 1199 -9.36 -8.46 16.63
CA GLN A 1199 -8.30 -7.45 16.62
C GLN A 1199 -7.04 -7.94 15.87
N ILE A 1200 -6.55 -7.17 14.88
CA ILE A 1200 -5.17 -7.25 14.41
C ILE A 1200 -4.33 -6.23 15.19
N ARG A 1201 -3.14 -6.62 15.64
CA ARG A 1201 -2.15 -5.71 16.22
C ARG A 1201 -0.81 -5.84 15.48
N THR A 1202 -0.19 -4.69 15.20
CA THR A 1202 1.01 -4.55 14.35
C THR A 1202 2.17 -4.05 15.20
N PHE A 1203 3.30 -4.75 15.17
CA PHE A 1203 4.46 -4.51 16.03
C PHE A 1203 5.73 -4.37 15.21
N ARG A 1204 6.59 -3.42 15.58
CA ARG A 1204 7.96 -3.31 15.04
C ARG A 1204 8.99 -3.66 16.12
N ILE A 1205 9.44 -4.90 16.16
CA ILE A 1205 10.39 -5.35 17.18
C ILE A 1205 11.83 -5.06 16.77
N THR A 1206 12.69 -4.79 17.75
CA THR A 1206 14.14 -4.61 17.60
C THR A 1206 14.88 -5.58 18.52
N ILE A 1207 15.84 -6.34 17.99
CA ILE A 1207 16.64 -7.33 18.74
C ILE A 1207 18.04 -6.81 19.13
N VAL A 1208 18.62 -7.39 20.18
CA VAL A 1208 19.99 -7.12 20.66
C VAL A 1208 21.04 -7.76 19.74
#